data_AF-A0A7C8N7I2-F1
#
_entry.id   AF-A0A7C8N7I2-F1
#
_cell.length_a   1.000
_cell.length_b   1.000
_cell.length_c   1.000
_cell.angle_alpha   90.00
_cell.angle_beta   90.00
_cell.angle_gamma   90.00
#
_symmetry.space_group_name_H-M   'P 1'
#
loop_
_entity.id
_entity.type
_entity.pdbx_description
1 polymer ?
#
loop_
_entity_poly.entity_id
_entity_poly.type
_entity_poly.pdbx_seq_one_letter_code
_entity_poly.pdbx_strand_id
1 'polypeptide(L)'
;MSLLRASGLQCHVRISQISQFVQRGRLASRAKRYHSDNADSSSWGLENALCSPTLPLIHKGVHAFVLGRPGLFTISDEVLEAMKDRKPIVGLETAIYTHGFPKPNNYDLALEMEATVKDHGATPATIGVLNGRIMIGMTPEQLRELAESAGSENTHKISRRDLAYHIAASGPLLNGGTTIAGTILLSKLAGIRVIATGGLGGVHKGGENSLDISADLTELSRNTVAVVTSGMKSFLDIPRTLEFLETQGVFVSTFGKKTERVDIPGFFSRESGYISPYTIESPEEAARVLLANDRIGLHSGNLFFNPIPKEYEIPKSEMDPIIAAAVEDSSSVTGKDNTPAVLAEIVKRTEGRSIESNRRLVLDNAKIGAQMAVEFSRLLKEFKARQKEYQSTQLKGKKNPNSETKSSSNQNPQSPARENAGPDSDSIIEETNGAFGTGAMKDTLPAEERNSSNTILVVGGVGIDVVGKSTAQEVQLRASNPGVVTYSVGGVAKNIAATLRQLDPPAPVRFLSAIGKDMNGISVLQELQRLGISTKDVTVKKDSRTACYAAINSDEVEGGLSAAIADMDVIKSIQGKDIAAAIESYKPKIVCFDGNLDTAAMKELCIAAKEQGALVVCEPTSAPKSKQIASILADLGLELEHPIDIISPNLDELDGILEVVNSKLPTSKENSERTKPQVQESFQRNQTILKSLKNIIPRANDLIQSVRSKLALDIDAQARGSNSAQFNGPSEIQLAKCITKSIELLHLTPTVITKLGRKGVVIVRTVQHPNPAEASTRSCYSLQQEIQVRPKGNVVLDFFLPIEPYNPVDRIIGIHIFWAHAVNVLEPRAVVSSNGAGDTFLGAFLHSLLNKEAQAPGDIIASPWTYLQDEQVAMLAHKAQLAAIQTLKSHESHPVRNKNAQESQKRRQEEKIWAKIKGTF
;
A
#
# COMPACT_ATOMS: atom_id res chain seq x y z
N MET A 1 -31.74 -17.98 26.93
CA MET A 1 -33.04 -18.53 27.38
C MET A 1 -33.95 -17.49 28.04
N SER A 2 -33.43 -16.53 28.81
CA SER A 2 -34.20 -15.39 29.35
C SER A 2 -34.45 -14.24 28.36
N LEU A 3 -33.80 -14.24 27.19
CA LEU A 3 -33.96 -13.24 26.12
C LEU A 3 -34.80 -13.71 24.91
N LEU A 4 -35.40 -14.91 24.97
CA LEU A 4 -36.20 -15.50 23.88
C LEU A 4 -37.72 -15.54 24.18
N ARG A 5 -38.19 -14.83 25.22
CA ARG A 5 -39.62 -14.72 25.56
C ARG A 5 -40.25 -13.37 25.17
N ALA A 6 -39.51 -12.44 24.57
CA ALA A 6 -39.98 -11.07 24.31
C ALA A 6 -40.39 -10.77 22.85
N SER A 7 -40.31 -11.73 21.93
CA SER A 7 -40.66 -11.52 20.53
C SER A 7 -41.66 -12.60 20.08
N GLY A 8 -42.95 -12.31 20.25
CA GLY A 8 -44.09 -13.17 19.93
C GLY A 8 -44.24 -13.55 18.45
N LEU A 9 -43.26 -14.28 17.90
CA LEU A 9 -43.26 -14.87 16.57
C LEU A 9 -43.31 -16.39 16.73
N GLN A 10 -44.50 -16.96 16.57
CA GLN A 10 -44.67 -18.41 16.40
C GLN A 10 -44.17 -18.81 15.02
N CYS A 11 -43.08 -19.59 14.95
CA CYS A 11 -42.72 -20.34 13.76
C CYS A 11 -42.84 -21.84 14.07
N HIS A 12 -43.76 -22.51 13.37
CA HIS A 12 -43.90 -23.96 13.40
C HIS A 12 -43.00 -24.56 12.31
N VAL A 13 -41.87 -25.16 12.71
CA VAL A 13 -41.22 -26.21 11.92
C VAL A 13 -40.75 -27.32 12.86
N ARG A 14 -41.27 -28.53 12.63
CA ARG A 14 -41.13 -29.72 13.48
C ARG A 14 -39.70 -30.29 13.43
N ILE A 15 -39.08 -30.41 14.60
CA ILE A 15 -37.89 -31.23 14.86
C ILE A 15 -38.31 -32.71 14.76
N SER A 16 -38.33 -33.26 13.56
CA SER A 16 -38.49 -34.71 13.36
C SER A 16 -37.79 -35.25 12.10
N GLN A 17 -36.98 -34.43 11.41
CA GLN A 17 -36.23 -34.87 10.23
C GLN A 17 -34.71 -34.65 10.33
N ILE A 18 -34.19 -34.54 11.56
CA ILE A 18 -32.77 -34.73 11.87
C ILE A 18 -32.64 -36.12 12.52
N SER A 19 -32.68 -37.19 11.72
CA SER A 19 -32.25 -38.53 12.17
C SER A 19 -31.95 -39.54 11.05
N GLN A 20 -31.78 -39.12 9.78
CA GLN A 20 -31.58 -40.09 8.68
C GLN A 20 -30.40 -39.82 7.72
N PHE A 21 -29.42 -38.99 8.08
CA PHE A 21 -28.21 -38.80 7.26
C PHE A 21 -26.87 -38.91 8.01
N VAL A 22 -26.82 -39.72 9.08
CA VAL A 22 -25.57 -40.09 9.80
C VAL A 22 -25.14 -41.55 9.56
N GLN A 23 -25.83 -42.30 8.70
CA GLN A 23 -25.38 -43.63 8.30
C GLN A 23 -25.28 -43.76 6.78
N ARG A 24 -24.12 -43.38 6.24
CA ARG A 24 -23.51 -43.93 5.01
C ARG A 24 -22.07 -43.44 4.84
N GLY A 25 -21.24 -43.75 5.83
CA GLY A 25 -19.81 -43.94 5.59
C GLY A 25 -19.63 -45.19 4.75
N ARG A 26 -19.45 -45.03 3.44
CA ARG A 26 -18.89 -46.00 2.46
C ARG A 26 -19.09 -45.43 1.06
N LEU A 27 -18.18 -44.56 0.62
CA LEU A 27 -17.86 -44.30 -0.79
C LEU A 27 -16.49 -43.58 -0.94
N ALA A 28 -15.60 -43.75 0.04
CA ALA A 28 -14.20 -43.37 -0.04
C ALA A 28 -13.37 -44.59 -0.47
N SER A 29 -13.54 -45.06 -1.70
CA SER A 29 -12.72 -46.18 -2.24
C SER A 29 -12.63 -46.26 -3.78
N ARG A 30 -13.14 -45.28 -4.55
CA ARG A 30 -13.26 -45.46 -6.01
C ARG A 30 -12.90 -44.25 -6.89
N ALA A 31 -12.16 -43.27 -6.37
CA ALA A 31 -11.62 -42.15 -7.17
C ALA A 31 -10.09 -41.98 -6.99
N LYS A 32 -9.37 -43.11 -6.85
CA LYS A 32 -7.89 -43.17 -6.75
C LYS A 32 -7.24 -43.90 -7.93
N ARG A 33 -7.92 -43.93 -9.07
CA ARG A 33 -7.44 -44.48 -10.35
C ARG A 33 -8.00 -43.57 -11.44
N TYR A 34 -7.12 -42.96 -12.22
CA TYR A 34 -7.28 -41.92 -13.26
C TYR A 34 -6.58 -40.63 -12.83
N HIS A 35 -5.49 -40.29 -13.52
CA HIS A 35 -4.50 -39.22 -13.31
C HIS A 35 -3.22 -39.64 -12.57
N SER A 36 -2.76 -40.86 -12.80
CA SER A 36 -1.36 -41.08 -13.17
C SER A 36 -1.35 -41.14 -14.69
N ASP A 37 -0.83 -40.09 -15.33
CA ASP A 37 -0.21 -40.08 -16.66
C ASP A 37 -0.10 -38.61 -17.07
N ASN A 38 1.13 -38.20 -17.40
CA ASN A 38 1.58 -36.86 -17.82
C ASN A 38 1.81 -35.84 -16.69
N ALA A 39 2.90 -36.06 -15.96
CA ALA A 39 3.71 -34.98 -15.42
C ALA A 39 5.13 -35.16 -15.97
N ASP A 40 5.50 -34.36 -16.98
CA ASP A 40 6.90 -34.07 -17.34
C ASP A 40 6.95 -32.73 -18.07
N SER A 41 7.24 -31.65 -17.32
CA SER A 41 7.95 -30.48 -17.84
C SER A 41 8.49 -29.66 -16.68
N SER A 42 9.81 -29.73 -16.53
CA SER A 42 10.69 -29.08 -15.57
C SER A 42 10.56 -27.56 -15.49
N SER A 43 10.77 -27.06 -14.28
CA SER A 43 10.96 -25.67 -13.87
C SER A 43 12.10 -24.94 -14.59
N TRP A 44 11.81 -23.79 -15.22
CA TRP A 44 12.77 -22.70 -15.43
C TRP A 44 12.08 -21.33 -15.23
N GLY A 45 12.60 -20.57 -14.26
CA GLY A 45 12.52 -19.11 -14.07
C GLY A 45 11.22 -18.35 -14.37
N LEU A 46 10.39 -18.07 -13.34
CA LEU A 46 9.26 -17.11 -13.47
C LEU A 46 8.94 -16.31 -12.20
N GLU A 47 9.88 -16.13 -11.27
CA GLU A 47 9.62 -15.41 -9.99
C GLU A 47 9.88 -13.89 -10.01
N ASN A 48 10.25 -13.28 -11.14
CA ASN A 48 10.59 -11.83 -11.19
C ASN A 48 9.74 -10.98 -12.14
N ALA A 49 8.50 -11.41 -12.37
CA ALA A 49 7.51 -10.53 -12.94
C ALA A 49 6.25 -10.56 -12.10
N LEU A 50 5.83 -9.40 -11.57
CA LEU A 50 4.44 -8.92 -11.47
C LEU A 50 4.32 -7.67 -10.56
N CYS A 51 5.00 -6.58 -10.93
CA CYS A 51 4.54 -5.23 -10.56
C CYS A 51 3.52 -4.77 -11.62
N SER A 52 2.27 -5.19 -11.43
CA SER A 52 1.07 -4.58 -12.01
C SER A 52 -0.09 -4.82 -11.02
N PRO A 53 -0.81 -3.77 -10.54
CA PRO A 53 -1.84 -3.89 -9.52
C PRO A 53 -3.14 -4.57 -10.00
N THR A 54 -3.11 -5.37 -11.06
CA THR A 54 -4.30 -5.99 -11.70
C THR A 54 -4.25 -7.51 -11.82
N LEU A 55 -3.13 -8.17 -11.51
CA LEU A 55 -3.02 -9.63 -11.60
C LEU A 55 -3.38 -10.51 -10.38
N PRO A 56 -3.81 -10.03 -9.18
CA PRO A 56 -4.03 -10.97 -8.06
C PRO A 56 -5.25 -11.88 -8.19
N LEU A 57 -6.23 -11.56 -9.07
CA LEU A 57 -7.51 -12.27 -9.10
C LEU A 57 -7.50 -13.56 -9.93
N ILE A 58 -6.61 -13.70 -10.91
CA ILE A 58 -6.66 -14.87 -11.82
C ILE A 58 -5.51 -15.86 -11.61
N HIS A 59 -4.39 -15.45 -11.01
CA HIS A 59 -3.25 -16.36 -10.81
C HIS A 59 -3.23 -17.09 -9.46
N LYS A 60 -4.00 -16.63 -8.45
CA LYS A 60 -4.23 -17.37 -7.20
C LYS A 60 -5.51 -18.16 -7.32
N GLY A 61 -5.42 -19.34 -7.97
CA GLY A 61 -6.39 -20.42 -7.95
C GLY A 61 -7.82 -19.98 -7.64
N VAL A 62 -8.54 -19.53 -8.68
CA VAL A 62 -9.99 -19.47 -8.60
C VAL A 62 -10.49 -20.93 -8.53
N HIS A 63 -10.44 -21.50 -7.34
CA HIS A 63 -11.26 -22.64 -6.90
C HIS A 63 -12.30 -22.13 -5.90
N ALA A 64 -12.89 -20.95 -6.19
CA ALA A 64 -14.08 -20.52 -5.50
C ALA A 64 -15.22 -21.44 -5.95
N PHE A 65 -15.60 -22.37 -5.07
CA PHE A 65 -16.77 -23.22 -5.22
C PHE A 65 -18.04 -22.34 -5.17
N VAL A 66 -18.55 -21.93 -6.32
CA VAL A 66 -19.94 -21.46 -6.43
C VAL A 66 -20.79 -22.71 -6.65
N LEU A 67 -21.65 -23.04 -5.70
CA LEU A 67 -22.60 -24.17 -5.78
C LEU A 67 -21.98 -25.55 -6.06
N GLY A 68 -20.77 -25.85 -5.56
CA GLY A 68 -20.17 -27.17 -5.80
C GLY A 68 -19.29 -27.28 -7.07
N ARG A 69 -18.97 -26.16 -7.74
CA ARG A 69 -18.23 -26.16 -9.02
C ARG A 69 -16.81 -25.56 -8.89
N PRO A 70 -15.74 -26.24 -9.35
CA PRO A 70 -14.39 -25.69 -9.28
C PRO A 70 -14.19 -24.59 -10.32
N GLY A 71 -14.04 -23.34 -9.87
CA GLY A 71 -13.44 -22.21 -10.59
C GLY A 71 -14.34 -21.34 -11.48
N LEU A 72 -14.33 -20.03 -11.20
CA LEU A 72 -15.15 -18.99 -11.85
C LEU A 72 -14.54 -18.48 -13.17
N PHE A 73 -13.21 -18.52 -13.28
CA PHE A 73 -12.44 -18.06 -14.44
C PHE A 73 -11.66 -19.22 -15.05
N THR A 74 -11.59 -19.24 -16.38
CA THR A 74 -10.71 -20.09 -17.18
C THR A 74 -9.89 -19.15 -18.06
N ILE A 75 -8.56 -19.17 -17.94
CA ILE A 75 -7.66 -18.51 -18.89
C ILE A 75 -7.10 -19.59 -19.81
N SER A 76 -7.04 -19.35 -21.12
CA SER A 76 -6.33 -20.25 -22.03
C SER A 76 -4.82 -20.26 -21.78
N ASP A 77 -4.16 -21.38 -22.08
CA ASP A 77 -2.70 -21.49 -21.90
C ASP A 77 -1.93 -20.44 -22.68
N GLU A 78 -2.37 -20.13 -23.91
CA GLU A 78 -1.78 -19.09 -24.76
C GLU A 78 -1.80 -17.70 -24.08
N VAL A 79 -2.94 -17.32 -23.50
CA VAL A 79 -3.08 -16.03 -22.80
C VAL A 79 -2.30 -16.04 -21.50
N LEU A 80 -2.29 -17.17 -20.77
CA LEU A 80 -1.53 -17.31 -19.53
C LEU A 80 -0.02 -17.20 -19.77
N GLU A 81 0.49 -17.81 -20.84
CA GLU A 81 1.89 -17.69 -21.28
C GLU A 81 2.22 -16.25 -21.69
N ALA A 82 1.35 -15.61 -22.47
CA ALA A 82 1.52 -14.21 -22.84
C ALA A 82 1.58 -13.28 -21.62
N MET A 83 0.76 -13.53 -20.59
CA MET A 83 0.80 -12.78 -19.33
C MET A 83 2.13 -12.98 -18.57
N LYS A 84 2.60 -14.23 -18.49
CA LYS A 84 3.89 -14.60 -17.86
C LYS A 84 5.07 -13.90 -18.53
N ASP A 85 5.09 -13.94 -19.87
CA ASP A 85 6.17 -13.38 -20.69
C ASP A 85 6.05 -11.86 -20.88
N ARG A 86 4.96 -11.25 -20.38
CA ARG A 86 4.61 -9.84 -20.64
C ARG A 86 4.56 -9.53 -22.15
N LYS A 87 4.06 -10.49 -22.93
CA LYS A 87 3.72 -10.28 -24.34
C LYS A 87 2.45 -9.40 -24.41
N PRO A 88 2.31 -8.59 -25.47
CA PRO A 88 1.12 -7.75 -25.65
C PRO A 88 -0.13 -8.62 -25.85
N ILE A 89 -1.23 -8.27 -25.19
CA ILE A 89 -2.50 -9.02 -25.23
C ILE A 89 -3.62 -8.05 -25.63
N VAL A 90 -4.51 -8.49 -26.52
CA VAL A 90 -5.72 -7.75 -26.92
C VAL A 90 -6.96 -8.55 -26.54
N GLY A 91 -7.85 -7.96 -25.75
CA GLY A 91 -9.14 -8.56 -25.43
C GLY A 91 -10.15 -8.37 -26.56
N LEU A 92 -10.91 -9.41 -26.88
CA LEU A 92 -11.97 -9.38 -27.89
C LEU A 92 -13.31 -9.75 -27.25
N GLU A 93 -14.38 -9.00 -27.55
CA GLU A 93 -15.71 -9.32 -27.01
C GLU A 93 -16.37 -10.50 -27.75
N THR A 94 -17.39 -11.11 -27.14
CA THR A 94 -18.13 -12.24 -27.74
C THR A 94 -19.60 -11.94 -28.03
N ALA A 95 -20.14 -10.79 -27.57
CA ALA A 95 -21.48 -10.37 -27.97
C ALA A 95 -21.60 -10.13 -29.48
N ILE A 96 -20.51 -9.77 -30.16
CA ILE A 96 -20.47 -9.64 -31.62
C ILE A 96 -20.77 -10.99 -32.29
N TYR A 97 -20.20 -12.11 -31.84
CA TYR A 97 -20.41 -13.42 -32.48
C TYR A 97 -21.76 -14.06 -32.12
N THR A 98 -22.34 -13.67 -30.99
CA THR A 98 -23.58 -14.28 -30.48
C THR A 98 -24.84 -13.47 -30.79
N HIS A 99 -24.71 -12.14 -30.94
CA HIS A 99 -25.85 -11.21 -31.11
C HIS A 99 -25.61 -10.09 -32.13
N GLY A 100 -24.37 -9.88 -32.59
CA GLY A 100 -23.98 -8.72 -33.41
C GLY A 100 -23.66 -9.02 -34.86
N PHE A 101 -23.34 -10.26 -35.21
CA PHE A 101 -22.93 -10.69 -36.54
C PHE A 101 -23.74 -11.94 -36.97
N PRO A 102 -24.24 -12.00 -38.22
CA PRO A 102 -25.13 -13.07 -38.65
C PRO A 102 -24.43 -14.42 -38.80
N LYS A 103 -25.18 -15.50 -38.55
CA LYS A 103 -24.79 -16.88 -38.90
C LYS A 103 -24.88 -17.10 -40.42
N PRO A 104 -24.03 -17.97 -41.01
CA PRO A 104 -23.01 -18.82 -40.37
C PRO A 104 -21.63 -18.15 -40.18
N ASN A 105 -21.44 -16.92 -40.68
CA ASN A 105 -20.12 -16.28 -40.77
C ASN A 105 -19.59 -15.70 -39.44
N ASN A 106 -20.35 -15.81 -38.36
CA ASN A 106 -19.99 -15.28 -37.05
C ASN A 106 -18.78 -15.99 -36.43
N TYR A 107 -18.62 -17.30 -36.64
CA TYR A 107 -17.44 -18.04 -36.21
C TYR A 107 -16.20 -17.72 -37.05
N ASP A 108 -16.36 -17.61 -38.39
CA ASP A 108 -15.27 -17.25 -39.30
C ASP A 108 -14.69 -15.87 -38.93
N LEU A 109 -15.56 -14.89 -38.68
CA LEU A 109 -15.16 -13.58 -38.19
C LEU A 109 -14.35 -13.67 -36.89
N ALA A 110 -14.75 -14.53 -35.96
CA ALA A 110 -14.06 -14.70 -34.69
C ALA A 110 -12.63 -15.22 -34.88
N LEU A 111 -12.45 -16.21 -35.75
CA LEU A 111 -11.14 -16.75 -36.11
C LEU A 111 -10.27 -15.70 -36.82
N GLU A 112 -10.84 -14.94 -37.74
CA GLU A 112 -10.13 -13.88 -38.45
C GLU A 112 -9.69 -12.74 -37.53
N MET A 113 -10.50 -12.39 -36.53
CA MET A 113 -10.11 -11.41 -35.53
C MET A 113 -8.96 -11.91 -34.66
N GLU A 114 -8.99 -13.17 -34.21
CA GLU A 114 -7.87 -13.76 -33.47
C GLU A 114 -6.60 -13.83 -34.34
N ALA A 115 -6.72 -14.27 -35.59
CA ALA A 115 -5.61 -14.29 -36.54
C ALA A 115 -5.03 -12.89 -36.78
N THR A 116 -5.89 -11.88 -36.97
CA THR A 116 -5.45 -10.50 -37.19
C THR A 116 -4.66 -9.96 -36.01
N VAL A 117 -5.08 -10.25 -34.77
CA VAL A 117 -4.33 -9.86 -33.56
C VAL A 117 -2.96 -10.54 -33.53
N LYS A 118 -2.89 -11.84 -33.85
CA LYS A 118 -1.65 -12.62 -33.90
C LYS A 118 -0.68 -12.12 -34.97
N ASP A 119 -1.18 -11.88 -36.18
CA ASP A 119 -0.39 -11.39 -37.32
C ASP A 119 0.25 -10.03 -37.05
N HIS A 120 -0.33 -9.25 -36.15
CA HIS A 120 0.18 -7.94 -35.73
C HIS A 120 0.92 -7.96 -34.38
N GLY A 121 1.34 -9.15 -33.94
CA GLY A 121 2.32 -9.33 -32.87
C GLY A 121 1.75 -9.31 -31.46
N ALA A 122 0.44 -9.46 -31.28
CA ALA A 122 -0.22 -9.57 -29.98
C ALA A 122 -0.95 -10.91 -29.81
N THR A 123 -1.17 -11.31 -28.56
CA THR A 123 -1.95 -12.50 -28.23
C THR A 123 -3.44 -12.13 -28.09
N PRO A 124 -4.35 -12.77 -28.83
CA PRO A 124 -5.78 -12.54 -28.65
C PRO A 124 -6.29 -13.20 -27.37
N ALA A 125 -7.19 -12.50 -26.69
CA ALA A 125 -7.95 -13.03 -25.58
C ALA A 125 -9.43 -12.80 -25.86
N THR A 126 -10.08 -13.74 -26.57
CA THR A 126 -11.53 -13.71 -26.76
C THR A 126 -12.23 -14.03 -25.44
N ILE A 127 -13.08 -13.11 -24.97
CA ILE A 127 -13.65 -13.11 -23.62
C ILE A 127 -15.15 -13.31 -23.69
N GLY A 128 -15.68 -14.21 -22.87
CA GLY A 128 -17.10 -14.51 -22.80
C GLY A 128 -17.46 -15.44 -21.65
N VAL A 129 -18.71 -15.89 -21.60
CA VAL A 129 -19.16 -16.91 -20.65
C VAL A 129 -19.55 -18.17 -21.41
N LEU A 130 -18.90 -19.29 -21.09
CA LEU A 130 -19.21 -20.59 -21.67
C LEU A 130 -19.53 -21.57 -20.53
N ASN A 131 -20.69 -22.19 -20.60
CA ASN A 131 -21.16 -23.16 -19.60
C ASN A 131 -21.04 -22.62 -18.16
N GLY A 132 -21.49 -21.37 -17.94
CA GLY A 132 -21.47 -20.69 -16.64
C GLY A 132 -20.07 -20.32 -16.12
N ARG A 133 -19.02 -20.40 -16.95
CA ARG A 133 -17.65 -20.03 -16.61
C ARG A 133 -17.18 -18.83 -17.42
N ILE A 134 -16.48 -17.92 -16.77
CA ILE A 134 -15.81 -16.82 -17.48
C ILE A 134 -14.59 -17.40 -18.21
N MET A 135 -14.50 -17.12 -19.51
CA MET A 135 -13.38 -17.51 -20.36
C MET A 135 -12.58 -16.27 -20.73
N ILE A 136 -11.26 -16.33 -20.55
CA ILE A 136 -10.29 -15.30 -20.96
C ILE A 136 -9.33 -15.96 -21.96
N GLY A 137 -9.60 -15.77 -23.24
CA GLY A 137 -9.04 -16.64 -24.28
C GLY A 137 -9.86 -17.93 -24.38
N MET A 138 -10.28 -18.27 -25.59
CA MET A 138 -11.03 -19.48 -25.89
C MET A 138 -10.24 -20.32 -26.89
N THR A 139 -10.34 -21.64 -26.77
CA THR A 139 -9.88 -22.54 -27.84
C THR A 139 -10.78 -22.40 -29.07
N PRO A 140 -10.32 -22.77 -30.28
CA PRO A 140 -11.15 -22.76 -31.48
C PRO A 140 -12.46 -23.53 -31.32
N GLU A 141 -12.45 -24.61 -30.55
CA GLU A 141 -13.62 -25.45 -30.25
C GLU A 141 -14.59 -24.75 -29.30
N GLN A 142 -14.10 -24.13 -28.22
CA GLN A 142 -14.92 -23.36 -27.28
C GLN A 142 -15.53 -22.11 -27.93
N LEU A 143 -14.76 -21.45 -28.79
CA LEU A 143 -15.22 -20.29 -29.55
C LEU A 143 -16.28 -20.71 -30.57
N ARG A 144 -16.12 -21.88 -31.21
CA ARG A 144 -17.12 -22.48 -32.08
C ARG A 144 -18.40 -22.78 -31.31
N GLU A 145 -18.29 -23.45 -30.17
CA GLU A 145 -19.42 -23.79 -29.31
C GLU A 145 -20.23 -22.54 -28.94
N LEU A 146 -19.56 -21.45 -28.54
CA LEU A 146 -20.22 -20.19 -28.20
C LEU A 146 -20.85 -19.50 -29.43
N ALA A 147 -20.16 -19.48 -30.57
CA ALA A 147 -20.67 -18.86 -31.80
C ALA A 147 -21.87 -19.63 -32.38
N GLU A 148 -21.82 -20.97 -32.34
CA GLU A 148 -22.90 -21.85 -32.78
C GLU A 148 -24.10 -21.79 -31.83
N SER A 149 -23.92 -21.41 -30.56
CA SER A 149 -25.03 -21.23 -29.62
C SER A 149 -25.82 -19.92 -29.84
N ALA A 150 -25.39 -19.04 -30.76
CA ALA A 150 -26.10 -17.79 -31.07
C ALA A 150 -27.58 -18.04 -31.43
N GLY A 151 -28.49 -17.28 -30.81
CA GLY A 151 -29.94 -17.44 -30.97
C GLY A 151 -30.58 -18.59 -30.18
N SER A 152 -29.80 -19.36 -29.40
CA SER A 152 -30.33 -20.34 -28.45
C SER A 152 -30.87 -19.66 -27.20
N GLU A 153 -31.94 -20.22 -26.60
CA GLU A 153 -32.50 -19.78 -25.31
C GLU A 153 -31.50 -19.82 -24.15
N ASN A 154 -30.43 -20.63 -24.26
CA ASN A 154 -29.38 -20.72 -23.25
C ASN A 154 -28.19 -19.78 -23.49
N THR A 155 -28.25 -18.93 -24.53
CA THR A 155 -27.18 -17.98 -24.87
C THR A 155 -27.66 -16.55 -24.70
N HIS A 156 -27.07 -15.85 -23.75
CA HIS A 156 -27.52 -14.51 -23.40
C HIS A 156 -26.48 -13.43 -23.74
N LYS A 157 -26.96 -12.22 -23.97
CA LYS A 157 -26.12 -11.03 -24.06
C LYS A 157 -25.79 -10.56 -22.65
N ILE A 158 -24.51 -10.59 -22.28
CA ILE A 158 -24.05 -10.37 -20.89
C ILE A 158 -23.33 -9.03 -20.78
N SER A 159 -23.95 -8.06 -20.12
CA SER A 159 -23.30 -6.82 -19.67
C SER A 159 -22.77 -6.97 -18.25
N ARG A 160 -22.19 -5.90 -17.68
CA ARG A 160 -21.63 -5.87 -16.31
C ARG A 160 -22.60 -6.44 -15.28
N ARG A 161 -23.87 -6.00 -15.31
CA ARG A 161 -24.90 -6.39 -14.32
C ARG A 161 -25.31 -7.86 -14.44
N ASP A 162 -25.13 -8.45 -15.62
CA ASP A 162 -25.62 -9.78 -15.94
C ASP A 162 -24.60 -10.85 -15.52
N LEU A 163 -23.30 -10.52 -15.48
CA LEU A 163 -22.20 -11.46 -15.23
C LEU A 163 -22.44 -12.34 -13.99
N ALA A 164 -22.75 -11.74 -12.84
CA ALA A 164 -22.88 -12.47 -11.58
C ALA A 164 -24.03 -13.50 -11.63
N TYR A 165 -25.14 -13.15 -12.28
CA TYR A 165 -26.25 -14.09 -12.45
C TYR A 165 -25.84 -15.28 -13.34
N HIS A 166 -25.19 -15.02 -14.48
CA HIS A 166 -24.87 -16.06 -15.45
C HIS A 166 -23.81 -17.06 -14.98
N ILE A 167 -22.98 -16.67 -14.01
CA ILE A 167 -21.97 -17.55 -13.40
C ILE A 167 -22.43 -18.22 -12.10
N ALA A 168 -23.48 -17.70 -11.45
CA ALA A 168 -23.93 -18.17 -10.14
C ALA A 168 -25.35 -18.78 -10.11
N ALA A 169 -26.16 -18.60 -11.15
CA ALA A 169 -27.54 -19.06 -11.15
C ALA A 169 -27.64 -20.58 -10.90
N SER A 170 -28.60 -20.96 -10.05
CA SER A 170 -29.00 -22.36 -9.88
C SER A 170 -29.88 -22.75 -11.05
N GLY A 171 -29.41 -23.63 -11.93
CA GLY A 171 -30.10 -24.00 -13.18
C GLY A 171 -29.14 -24.56 -14.24
N PRO A 172 -29.61 -24.69 -15.50
CA PRO A 172 -28.77 -25.04 -16.64
C PRO A 172 -27.59 -24.07 -16.75
N LEU A 173 -26.44 -24.59 -17.18
CA LEU A 173 -25.28 -23.75 -17.45
C LEU A 173 -25.59 -22.84 -18.64
N LEU A 174 -25.42 -21.54 -18.44
CA LEU A 174 -25.72 -20.53 -19.46
C LEU A 174 -24.45 -20.16 -20.22
N ASN A 175 -24.59 -20.02 -21.53
CA ASN A 175 -23.62 -19.37 -22.39
C ASN A 175 -23.95 -17.89 -22.46
N GLY A 176 -22.95 -17.07 -22.77
CA GLY A 176 -23.25 -15.71 -23.13
C GLY A 176 -22.09 -14.93 -23.70
N GLY A 177 -22.43 -14.15 -24.73
CA GLY A 177 -21.52 -13.19 -25.31
C GLY A 177 -21.45 -11.96 -24.42
N THR A 178 -20.25 -11.63 -23.94
CA THR A 178 -20.03 -10.42 -23.15
C THR A 178 -20.08 -9.19 -24.05
N THR A 179 -20.81 -8.16 -23.64
CA THR A 179 -20.76 -6.84 -24.30
C THR A 179 -19.41 -6.17 -24.05
N ILE A 180 -19.20 -5.00 -24.65
CA ILE A 180 -18.02 -4.17 -24.38
C ILE A 180 -17.85 -3.91 -22.88
N ALA A 181 -18.89 -3.50 -22.13
CA ALA A 181 -18.83 -3.35 -20.67
C ALA A 181 -18.38 -4.63 -19.94
N GLY A 182 -18.97 -5.79 -20.27
CA GLY A 182 -18.55 -7.07 -19.67
C GLY A 182 -17.09 -7.38 -19.98
N THR A 183 -16.68 -7.13 -21.23
CA THR A 183 -15.32 -7.38 -21.72
C THR A 183 -14.29 -6.44 -21.09
N ILE A 184 -14.61 -5.16 -20.89
CA ILE A 184 -13.75 -4.20 -20.17
C ILE A 184 -13.51 -4.68 -18.75
N LEU A 185 -14.57 -5.04 -18.02
CA LEU A 185 -14.45 -5.51 -16.63
C LEU A 185 -13.54 -6.74 -16.55
N LEU A 186 -13.82 -7.75 -17.38
CA LEU A 186 -13.07 -9.00 -17.35
C LEU A 186 -11.63 -8.84 -17.84
N SER A 187 -11.39 -7.97 -18.83
CA SER A 187 -10.05 -7.58 -19.27
C SER A 187 -9.26 -6.90 -18.16
N LYS A 188 -9.89 -5.98 -17.43
CA LYS A 188 -9.28 -5.30 -16.28
C LYS A 188 -8.89 -6.30 -15.18
N LEU A 189 -9.78 -7.25 -14.87
CA LEU A 189 -9.52 -8.32 -13.89
C LEU A 189 -8.38 -9.25 -14.34
N ALA A 190 -8.18 -9.41 -15.65
CA ALA A 190 -7.11 -10.18 -16.25
C ALA A 190 -5.80 -9.40 -16.43
N GLY A 191 -5.79 -8.08 -16.20
CA GLY A 191 -4.64 -7.23 -16.48
C GLY A 191 -4.42 -6.94 -17.97
N ILE A 192 -5.41 -7.21 -18.83
CA ILE A 192 -5.41 -6.87 -20.26
C ILE A 192 -5.74 -5.37 -20.40
N ARG A 193 -4.94 -4.66 -21.20
CA ARG A 193 -4.97 -3.18 -21.27
C ARG A 193 -5.60 -2.60 -22.52
N VAL A 194 -5.72 -3.39 -23.58
CA VAL A 194 -6.29 -2.98 -24.86
C VAL A 194 -7.35 -3.99 -25.25
N ILE A 195 -8.51 -3.51 -25.68
CA ILE A 195 -9.55 -4.32 -26.31
C ILE A 195 -9.90 -3.72 -27.67
N ALA A 196 -10.29 -4.58 -28.60
CA ALA A 196 -10.78 -4.18 -29.92
C ALA A 196 -12.21 -4.72 -30.14
N THR A 197 -13.06 -3.89 -30.73
CA THR A 197 -14.46 -4.19 -31.04
C THR A 197 -14.88 -3.45 -32.32
N GLY A 198 -16.08 -3.71 -32.81
CA GLY A 198 -16.67 -2.96 -33.92
C GLY A 198 -17.09 -1.55 -33.51
N GLY A 199 -18.11 -1.45 -32.65
CA GLY A 199 -18.84 -0.20 -32.39
C GLY A 199 -19.30 -0.08 -30.95
N LEU A 200 -18.95 1.03 -30.28
CA LEU A 200 -19.32 1.30 -28.90
C LEU A 200 -20.84 1.40 -28.73
N GLY A 201 -21.39 0.97 -27.59
CA GLY A 201 -22.70 1.45 -27.14
C GLY A 201 -22.65 2.93 -26.75
N GLY A 202 -23.78 3.53 -26.44
CA GLY A 202 -23.83 4.95 -26.13
C GLY A 202 -25.16 5.39 -25.56
N VAL A 203 -25.39 6.71 -25.58
CA VAL A 203 -26.70 7.29 -25.28
C VAL A 203 -27.60 7.04 -26.48
N HIS A 204 -28.77 6.45 -26.27
CA HIS A 204 -29.76 6.27 -27.33
C HIS A 204 -30.43 7.61 -27.66
N LYS A 205 -30.95 7.77 -28.89
CA LYS A 205 -31.74 8.96 -29.26
C LYS A 205 -32.96 9.08 -28.34
N GLY A 206 -33.19 10.25 -27.74
CA GLY A 206 -34.20 10.43 -26.69
C GLY A 206 -33.77 9.94 -25.30
N GLY A 207 -32.48 9.60 -25.13
CA GLY A 207 -31.87 9.15 -23.88
C GLY A 207 -31.94 10.16 -22.74
N GLU A 208 -32.09 11.45 -23.03
CA GLU A 208 -32.32 12.51 -22.03
C GLU A 208 -33.63 12.32 -21.24
N ASN A 209 -34.61 11.62 -21.82
CA ASN A 209 -35.89 11.33 -21.19
C ASN A 209 -35.99 9.88 -20.74
N SER A 210 -35.56 8.94 -21.60
CA SER A 210 -35.67 7.50 -21.34
C SER A 210 -34.59 6.96 -20.41
N LEU A 211 -33.46 7.67 -20.30
CA LEU A 211 -32.23 7.20 -19.65
C LEU A 211 -31.70 5.86 -20.22
N ASP A 212 -32.05 5.54 -21.49
CA ASP A 212 -31.48 4.39 -22.20
C ASP A 212 -30.03 4.72 -22.62
N ILE A 213 -29.11 4.42 -21.71
CA ILE A 213 -27.68 4.71 -21.82
C ILE A 213 -26.90 3.41 -21.62
N SER A 214 -26.03 3.07 -22.58
CA SER A 214 -25.22 1.86 -22.49
C SER A 214 -24.29 1.88 -21.28
N ALA A 215 -24.24 0.75 -20.57
CA ALA A 215 -23.29 0.52 -19.48
C ALA A 215 -21.82 0.60 -19.95
N ASP A 216 -21.54 0.52 -21.25
CA ASP A 216 -20.20 0.67 -21.83
C ASP A 216 -19.55 2.00 -21.41
N LEU A 217 -20.34 3.09 -21.37
CA LEU A 217 -19.81 4.43 -21.06
C LEU A 217 -19.38 4.55 -19.59
N THR A 218 -20.18 4.02 -18.67
CA THR A 218 -19.82 3.99 -17.24
C THR A 218 -18.71 2.98 -16.97
N GLU A 219 -18.62 1.90 -17.75
CA GLU A 219 -17.55 0.93 -17.56
C GLU A 219 -16.19 1.48 -17.99
N LEU A 220 -16.16 2.27 -19.07
CA LEU A 220 -15.01 3.08 -19.47
C LEU A 220 -14.58 4.04 -18.36
N SER A 221 -15.48 4.62 -17.58
CA SER A 221 -15.10 5.55 -16.50
C SER A 221 -14.49 4.86 -15.27
N ARG A 222 -14.77 3.56 -15.10
CA ARG A 222 -14.36 2.78 -13.91
C ARG A 222 -13.07 1.99 -14.09
N ASN A 223 -12.65 1.71 -15.33
CA ASN A 223 -11.55 0.78 -15.59
C ASN A 223 -10.56 1.34 -16.59
N THR A 224 -9.28 1.26 -16.25
CA THR A 224 -8.14 1.70 -17.09
C THR A 224 -7.84 0.75 -18.25
N VAL A 225 -8.82 0.52 -19.12
CA VAL A 225 -8.70 -0.28 -20.35
C VAL A 225 -8.90 0.65 -21.55
N ALA A 226 -8.08 0.46 -22.57
CA ALA A 226 -8.22 1.16 -23.85
C ALA A 226 -9.15 0.38 -24.78
N VAL A 227 -10.08 1.08 -25.44
CA VAL A 227 -11.03 0.49 -26.38
C VAL A 227 -10.78 1.07 -27.77
N VAL A 228 -10.49 0.20 -28.73
CA VAL A 228 -10.40 0.54 -30.16
C VAL A 228 -11.68 0.14 -30.86
N THR A 229 -12.32 1.09 -31.53
CA THR A 229 -13.65 0.91 -32.15
C THR A 229 -13.85 1.90 -33.30
N SER A 230 -14.74 1.63 -34.25
CA SER A 230 -15.00 2.54 -35.38
C SER A 230 -16.10 3.55 -35.09
N GLY A 231 -16.11 4.09 -33.87
CA GLY A 231 -17.16 4.98 -33.39
C GLY A 231 -18.11 4.29 -32.44
N MET A 232 -19.28 4.89 -32.27
CA MET A 232 -20.44 4.28 -31.63
C MET A 232 -21.40 3.74 -32.71
N LYS A 233 -22.24 2.78 -32.35
CA LYS A 233 -23.25 2.25 -33.28
C LYS A 233 -24.07 3.40 -33.87
N SER A 234 -24.25 3.39 -35.19
CA SER A 234 -24.64 4.57 -35.97
C SER A 234 -26.06 5.11 -35.70
N PHE A 235 -26.90 4.35 -35.01
CA PHE A 235 -28.25 4.75 -34.59
C PHE A 235 -28.30 5.47 -33.23
N LEU A 236 -27.18 5.59 -32.52
CA LEU A 236 -27.07 6.25 -31.22
C LEU A 236 -26.98 7.78 -31.32
N ASP A 237 -27.11 8.47 -30.20
CA ASP A 237 -26.94 9.91 -30.08
C ASP A 237 -25.47 10.25 -29.81
N ILE A 238 -24.75 10.64 -30.87
CA ILE A 238 -23.32 10.93 -30.82
C ILE A 238 -23.01 12.12 -29.89
N PRO A 239 -23.66 13.30 -30.03
CA PRO A 239 -23.43 14.43 -29.13
C PRO A 239 -23.58 14.08 -27.67
N ARG A 240 -24.70 13.45 -27.29
CA ARG A 240 -24.94 13.11 -25.88
C ARG A 240 -23.99 12.04 -25.37
N THR A 241 -23.56 11.11 -26.23
CA THR A 241 -22.54 10.12 -25.87
C THR A 241 -21.21 10.80 -25.54
N LEU A 242 -20.80 11.81 -26.31
CA LEU A 242 -19.58 12.58 -26.04
C LEU A 242 -19.68 13.38 -24.75
N GLU A 243 -20.78 14.09 -24.53
CA GLU A 243 -21.02 14.84 -23.29
C GLU A 243 -21.00 13.92 -22.06
N PHE A 244 -21.57 12.73 -22.18
CA PHE A 244 -21.52 11.73 -21.11
C PHE A 244 -20.08 11.25 -20.84
N LEU A 245 -19.31 10.96 -21.89
CA LEU A 245 -17.91 10.52 -21.76
C LEU A 245 -17.02 11.61 -21.18
N GLU A 246 -17.21 12.87 -21.58
CA GLU A 246 -16.54 14.04 -21.00
C GLU A 246 -16.86 14.15 -19.50
N THR A 247 -18.14 14.11 -19.15
CA THR A 247 -18.60 14.16 -17.75
C THR A 247 -17.99 13.03 -16.91
N GLN A 248 -17.78 11.87 -17.50
CA GLN A 248 -17.18 10.70 -16.86
C GLN A 248 -15.64 10.70 -16.86
N GLY A 249 -14.99 11.71 -17.43
CA GLY A 249 -13.53 11.82 -17.49
C GLY A 249 -12.86 10.76 -18.38
N VAL A 250 -13.56 10.28 -19.41
CA VAL A 250 -13.01 9.31 -20.38
C VAL A 250 -12.28 10.08 -21.48
N PHE A 251 -11.01 9.73 -21.72
CA PHE A 251 -10.25 10.29 -22.84
C PHE A 251 -10.79 9.74 -24.16
N VAL A 252 -11.14 10.62 -25.11
CA VAL A 252 -11.69 10.25 -26.42
C VAL A 252 -10.83 10.84 -27.53
N SER A 253 -10.34 10.00 -28.44
CA SER A 253 -9.58 10.46 -29.60
C SER A 253 -9.92 9.68 -30.87
N THR A 254 -9.59 10.23 -32.03
CA THR A 254 -9.77 9.56 -33.32
C THR A 254 -8.44 9.50 -34.06
N PHE A 255 -8.17 8.37 -34.72
CA PHE A 255 -7.04 8.19 -35.61
C PHE A 255 -7.22 9.02 -36.88
N GLY A 256 -6.27 9.92 -37.13
CA GLY A 256 -6.26 10.82 -38.28
C GLY A 256 -5.09 11.79 -38.21
N LYS A 257 -4.91 12.61 -39.24
CA LYS A 257 -3.84 13.62 -39.25
C LYS A 257 -4.26 14.83 -38.43
N LYS A 258 -3.38 15.33 -37.55
CA LYS A 258 -3.67 16.49 -36.70
C LYS A 258 -3.85 17.80 -37.47
N THR A 259 -3.31 17.85 -38.68
CA THR A 259 -3.43 19.01 -39.59
C THR A 259 -4.79 19.08 -40.30
N GLU A 260 -5.61 18.03 -40.20
CA GLU A 260 -6.90 17.93 -40.86
C GLU A 260 -8.02 17.97 -39.82
N ARG A 261 -9.22 18.37 -40.26
CA ARG A 261 -10.42 18.19 -39.43
C ARG A 261 -10.73 16.69 -39.39
N VAL A 262 -10.62 16.10 -38.20
CA VAL A 262 -10.93 14.67 -37.99
C VAL A 262 -12.27 14.54 -37.28
N ASP A 263 -13.24 14.00 -37.99
CA ASP A 263 -14.54 13.66 -37.44
C ASP A 263 -14.46 12.31 -36.73
N ILE A 264 -15.31 12.13 -35.72
CA ILE A 264 -15.59 10.82 -35.14
C ILE A 264 -16.23 9.95 -36.22
N PRO A 265 -15.81 8.69 -36.39
CA PRO A 265 -16.42 7.80 -37.38
C PRO A 265 -17.86 7.43 -37.02
N GLY A 266 -18.71 7.35 -38.04
CA GLY A 266 -20.12 6.97 -37.97
C GLY A 266 -20.35 5.47 -38.08
N PHE A 267 -19.44 4.65 -37.54
CA PHE A 267 -19.43 3.18 -37.66
C PHE A 267 -19.21 2.70 -39.10
N PHE A 268 -20.23 2.74 -39.95
CA PHE A 268 -20.13 2.36 -41.37
C PHE A 268 -19.51 3.45 -42.25
N SER A 269 -19.50 4.69 -41.76
CA SER A 269 -18.98 5.87 -42.45
C SER A 269 -17.74 6.40 -41.75
N ARG A 270 -16.76 6.90 -42.50
CA ARG A 270 -15.58 7.52 -41.91
C ARG A 270 -15.87 8.83 -41.17
N GLU A 271 -16.97 9.48 -41.53
CA GLU A 271 -17.43 10.73 -40.93
C GLU A 271 -18.81 10.57 -40.30
N SER A 272 -19.00 11.17 -39.12
CA SER A 272 -20.31 11.29 -38.46
C SER A 272 -20.92 12.68 -38.54
N GLY A 273 -20.13 13.70 -38.92
CA GLY A 273 -20.48 15.11 -38.83
C GLY A 273 -20.05 15.77 -37.50
N TYR A 274 -19.50 15.01 -36.56
CA TYR A 274 -19.06 15.51 -35.25
C TYR A 274 -17.53 15.43 -35.13
N ILE A 275 -16.92 16.54 -34.71
CA ILE A 275 -15.46 16.67 -34.59
C ILE A 275 -14.96 15.85 -33.40
N SER A 276 -13.84 15.16 -33.56
CA SER A 276 -13.18 14.42 -32.48
C SER A 276 -12.58 15.37 -31.44
N PRO A 277 -12.76 15.13 -30.12
CA PRO A 277 -12.15 15.95 -29.06
C PRO A 277 -10.62 16.02 -29.15
N TYR A 278 -9.99 14.89 -29.48
CA TYR A 278 -8.56 14.78 -29.72
C TYR A 278 -8.29 13.98 -31.00
N THR A 279 -7.15 14.24 -31.62
CA THR A 279 -6.66 13.50 -32.80
C THR A 279 -5.32 12.85 -32.49
N ILE A 280 -5.17 11.58 -32.85
CA ILE A 280 -3.94 10.80 -32.69
C ILE A 280 -3.49 10.26 -34.06
N GLU A 281 -2.19 10.31 -34.32
CA GLU A 281 -1.67 9.96 -35.65
C GLU A 281 -1.13 8.53 -35.73
N SER A 282 -0.86 7.88 -34.58
CA SER A 282 -0.22 6.56 -34.57
C SER A 282 -0.56 5.71 -33.33
N PRO A 283 -0.49 4.37 -33.44
CA PRO A 283 -0.60 3.45 -32.31
C PRO A 283 0.42 3.74 -31.19
N GLU A 284 1.62 4.21 -31.54
CA GLU A 284 2.64 4.60 -30.56
C GLU A 284 2.18 5.79 -29.72
N GLU A 285 1.61 6.82 -30.35
CA GLU A 285 1.07 7.97 -29.62
C GLU A 285 -0.08 7.56 -28.70
N ALA A 286 -1.00 6.70 -29.17
CA ALA A 286 -2.04 6.14 -28.32
C ALA A 286 -1.44 5.38 -27.11
N ALA A 287 -0.41 4.56 -27.32
CA ALA A 287 0.29 3.86 -26.25
C ALA A 287 0.98 4.80 -25.24
N ARG A 288 1.49 5.96 -25.68
CA ARG A 288 2.01 7.00 -24.76
C ARG A 288 0.92 7.60 -23.89
N VAL A 289 -0.30 7.79 -24.43
CA VAL A 289 -1.46 8.23 -23.64
C VAL A 289 -1.79 7.19 -22.57
N LEU A 290 -1.85 5.89 -22.91
CA LEU A 290 -2.07 4.82 -21.92
C LEU A 290 -1.00 4.84 -20.81
N LEU A 291 0.27 5.01 -21.19
CA LEU A 291 1.37 5.05 -20.23
C LEU A 291 1.24 6.28 -19.31
N ALA A 292 0.93 7.45 -19.86
CA ALA A 292 0.73 8.67 -19.10
C ALA A 292 -0.47 8.54 -18.15
N ASN A 293 -1.60 7.99 -18.63
CA ASN A 293 -2.80 7.68 -17.85
C ASN A 293 -2.45 6.88 -16.59
N ASP A 294 -1.65 5.82 -16.74
CA ASP A 294 -1.14 5.03 -15.61
C ASP A 294 -0.22 5.81 -14.67
N ARG A 295 0.70 6.63 -15.22
CA ARG A 295 1.74 7.30 -14.42
C ARG A 295 1.18 8.38 -13.52
N ILE A 296 0.09 9.04 -13.93
CA ILE A 296 -0.55 10.10 -13.14
C ILE A 296 -1.68 9.57 -12.25
N GLY A 297 -1.94 8.25 -12.27
CA GLY A 297 -2.91 7.61 -11.39
C GLY A 297 -4.37 7.83 -11.79
N LEU A 298 -4.65 8.08 -13.07
CA LEU A 298 -6.04 8.16 -13.55
C LEU A 298 -6.65 6.75 -13.62
N HIS A 299 -7.93 6.66 -13.26
CA HIS A 299 -8.67 5.39 -13.18
C HIS A 299 -9.69 5.18 -14.32
N SER A 300 -9.86 6.17 -15.20
CA SER A 300 -10.69 6.06 -16.39
C SER A 300 -9.96 5.39 -17.56
N GLY A 301 -10.74 4.73 -18.40
CA GLY A 301 -10.34 4.12 -19.65
C GLY A 301 -10.10 5.16 -20.75
N ASN A 302 -9.65 4.66 -21.90
CA ASN A 302 -9.32 5.50 -23.04
C ASN A 302 -10.03 4.96 -24.28
N LEU A 303 -10.68 5.83 -25.04
CA LEU A 303 -11.43 5.49 -26.22
C LEU A 303 -10.70 6.01 -27.46
N PHE A 304 -10.36 5.10 -28.37
CA PHE A 304 -9.68 5.41 -29.61
C PHE A 304 -10.55 4.98 -30.78
N PHE A 305 -11.03 5.98 -31.52
CA PHE A 305 -11.80 5.75 -32.70
C PHE A 305 -10.90 5.50 -33.90
N ASN A 306 -11.13 4.41 -34.62
CA ASN A 306 -10.44 4.07 -35.85
C ASN A 306 -11.43 4.08 -37.03
N PRO A 307 -11.37 5.08 -37.93
CA PRO A 307 -12.28 5.15 -39.07
C PRO A 307 -12.14 3.95 -40.00
N ILE A 308 -13.26 3.35 -40.41
CA ILE A 308 -13.32 2.23 -41.36
C ILE A 308 -12.44 2.49 -42.60
N PRO A 309 -11.73 1.49 -43.15
CA PRO A 309 -10.97 1.69 -44.38
C PRO A 309 -11.85 2.22 -45.52
N LYS A 310 -11.32 3.19 -46.28
CA LYS A 310 -12.09 4.02 -47.22
C LYS A 310 -12.83 3.18 -48.27
N GLU A 311 -12.20 2.12 -48.73
CA GLU A 311 -12.74 1.24 -49.76
C GLU A 311 -13.93 0.37 -49.30
N TYR A 312 -14.19 0.30 -47.98
CA TYR A 312 -15.32 -0.43 -47.40
C TYR A 312 -16.34 0.50 -46.70
N GLU A 313 -16.18 1.82 -46.80
CA GLU A 313 -17.11 2.77 -46.19
C GLU A 313 -18.45 2.79 -46.94
N ILE A 314 -19.54 2.93 -46.19
CA ILE A 314 -20.83 3.37 -46.73
C ILE A 314 -20.94 4.86 -46.41
N PRO A 315 -20.97 5.76 -47.40
CA PRO A 315 -20.98 7.20 -47.16
C PRO A 315 -22.12 7.64 -46.25
N LYS A 316 -21.87 8.63 -45.39
CA LYS A 316 -22.86 9.12 -44.43
C LYS A 316 -24.18 9.54 -45.09
N SER A 317 -24.09 10.21 -46.24
CA SER A 317 -25.25 10.66 -47.03
C SER A 317 -26.16 9.51 -47.48
N GLU A 318 -25.61 8.31 -47.62
CA GLU A 318 -26.34 7.09 -47.97
C GLU A 318 -26.81 6.34 -46.72
N MET A 319 -25.97 6.29 -45.68
CA MET A 319 -26.23 5.51 -44.48
C MET A 319 -27.28 6.13 -43.55
N ASP A 320 -27.28 7.45 -43.39
CA ASP A 320 -28.21 8.17 -42.52
C ASP A 320 -29.70 7.87 -42.79
N PRO A 321 -30.21 7.95 -44.04
CA PRO A 321 -31.62 7.64 -44.32
C PRO A 321 -31.95 6.16 -44.06
N ILE A 322 -30.99 5.24 -44.29
CA ILE A 322 -31.16 3.81 -43.98
C ILE A 322 -31.31 3.59 -42.48
N ILE A 323 -30.44 4.23 -41.68
CA ILE A 323 -30.49 4.15 -40.22
C ILE A 323 -31.80 4.73 -39.68
N ALA A 324 -32.23 5.89 -40.19
CA ALA A 324 -33.46 6.53 -39.75
C ALA A 324 -34.67 5.60 -39.93
N ALA A 325 -34.79 4.98 -41.12
CA ALA A 325 -35.86 4.04 -41.41
C ALA A 325 -35.77 2.75 -40.56
N ALA A 326 -34.56 2.22 -40.35
CA ALA A 326 -34.36 1.03 -39.52
C ALA A 326 -34.73 1.24 -38.04
N VAL A 327 -34.46 2.44 -37.51
CA VAL A 327 -34.85 2.82 -36.14
C VAL A 327 -36.37 2.99 -36.02
N GLU A 328 -37.01 3.58 -37.02
CA GLU A 328 -38.48 3.73 -37.06
C GLU A 328 -39.17 2.36 -37.07
N ASP A 329 -38.73 1.45 -37.93
CA ASP A 329 -39.27 0.09 -38.04
C ASP A 329 -39.06 -0.74 -36.76
N SER A 330 -38.03 -0.41 -35.97
CA SER A 330 -37.68 -1.10 -34.72
C SER A 330 -38.22 -0.41 -33.46
N SER A 331 -39.02 0.65 -33.60
CA SER A 331 -39.46 1.51 -32.48
C SER A 331 -40.24 0.80 -31.37
N SER A 332 -40.81 -0.38 -31.64
CA SER A 332 -41.52 -1.20 -30.65
C SER A 332 -40.61 -2.05 -29.77
N VAL A 333 -39.33 -2.19 -30.12
CA VAL A 333 -38.35 -3.02 -29.39
C VAL A 333 -37.52 -2.15 -28.45
N THR A 334 -37.47 -2.51 -27.16
CA THR A 334 -36.79 -1.72 -26.12
C THR A 334 -35.70 -2.51 -25.39
N GLY A 335 -34.80 -1.81 -24.69
CA GLY A 335 -33.77 -2.43 -23.87
C GLY A 335 -32.72 -3.22 -24.68
N LYS A 336 -32.29 -4.37 -24.16
CA LYS A 336 -31.14 -5.13 -24.69
C LYS A 336 -31.35 -5.67 -26.12
N ASP A 337 -32.61 -5.80 -26.54
CA ASP A 337 -33.06 -6.40 -27.81
C ASP A 337 -33.20 -5.36 -28.94
N ASN A 338 -33.17 -4.06 -28.63
CA ASN A 338 -33.26 -2.97 -29.60
C ASN A 338 -32.10 -3.00 -30.62
N THR A 339 -30.86 -3.11 -30.13
CA THR A 339 -29.67 -3.12 -31.01
C THR A 339 -29.69 -4.25 -32.06
N PRO A 340 -29.94 -5.53 -31.71
CA PRO A 340 -30.07 -6.59 -32.71
C PRO A 340 -31.17 -6.32 -33.76
N ALA A 341 -32.33 -5.78 -33.34
CA ALA A 341 -33.44 -5.48 -34.25
C ALA A 341 -33.06 -4.42 -35.30
N VAL A 342 -32.46 -3.30 -34.86
CA VAL A 342 -32.03 -2.23 -35.77
C VAL A 342 -30.94 -2.70 -36.74
N LEU A 343 -29.98 -3.51 -36.27
CA LEU A 343 -28.92 -4.05 -37.12
C LEU A 343 -29.48 -5.00 -38.20
N ALA A 344 -30.48 -5.81 -37.87
CA ALA A 344 -31.11 -6.70 -38.85
C ALA A 344 -31.78 -5.92 -40.00
N GLU A 345 -32.47 -4.82 -39.69
CA GLU A 345 -33.11 -3.98 -40.71
C GLU A 345 -32.08 -3.21 -41.56
N ILE A 346 -30.98 -2.77 -40.95
CA ILE A 346 -29.84 -2.19 -41.70
C ILE A 346 -29.26 -3.20 -42.70
N VAL A 347 -29.08 -4.46 -42.30
CA VAL A 347 -28.57 -5.51 -43.20
C VAL A 347 -29.46 -5.69 -44.41
N LYS A 348 -30.78 -5.77 -44.19
CA LYS A 348 -31.78 -5.91 -45.25
C LYS A 348 -31.74 -4.73 -46.22
N ARG A 349 -31.68 -3.50 -45.71
CA ARG A 349 -31.72 -2.26 -46.51
C ARG A 349 -30.42 -1.96 -47.25
N THR A 350 -29.30 -2.51 -46.78
CA THR A 350 -27.98 -2.36 -47.43
C THR A 350 -27.66 -3.52 -48.38
N GLU A 351 -28.59 -4.47 -48.56
CA GLU A 351 -28.39 -5.68 -49.36
C GLU A 351 -27.11 -6.44 -48.94
N GLY A 352 -26.83 -6.47 -47.64
CA GLY A 352 -25.67 -7.13 -47.08
C GLY A 352 -24.36 -6.34 -47.10
N ARG A 353 -24.27 -5.17 -47.76
CA ARG A 353 -23.05 -4.33 -47.75
C ARG A 353 -22.59 -3.95 -46.34
N SER A 354 -23.53 -3.70 -45.43
CA SER A 354 -23.21 -3.41 -44.02
C SER A 354 -22.52 -4.57 -43.30
N ILE A 355 -22.73 -5.82 -43.72
CA ILE A 355 -22.04 -7.00 -43.15
C ILE A 355 -20.56 -6.94 -43.52
N GLU A 356 -20.24 -6.67 -44.79
CA GLU A 356 -18.84 -6.60 -45.25
C GLU A 356 -18.13 -5.38 -44.65
N SER A 357 -18.78 -4.21 -44.60
CA SER A 357 -18.25 -3.03 -43.91
C SER A 357 -17.99 -3.33 -42.43
N ASN A 358 -18.92 -4.01 -41.73
CA ASN A 358 -18.76 -4.40 -40.34
C ASN A 358 -17.61 -5.40 -40.16
N ARG A 359 -17.51 -6.42 -41.01
CA ARG A 359 -16.38 -7.36 -40.97
C ARG A 359 -15.06 -6.61 -41.11
N ARG A 360 -14.93 -5.72 -42.10
CA ARG A 360 -13.67 -5.02 -42.34
C ARG A 360 -13.29 -4.04 -41.24
N LEU A 361 -14.25 -3.26 -40.72
CA LEU A 361 -13.95 -2.32 -39.64
C LEU A 361 -13.50 -3.06 -38.37
N VAL A 362 -14.07 -4.22 -38.05
CA VAL A 362 -13.70 -4.94 -36.82
C VAL A 362 -12.29 -5.53 -36.95
N LEU A 363 -11.93 -6.05 -38.13
CA LEU A 363 -10.57 -6.51 -38.42
C LEU A 363 -9.55 -5.38 -38.36
N ASP A 364 -9.87 -4.21 -38.92
CA ASP A 364 -8.97 -3.05 -38.86
C ASP A 364 -8.80 -2.52 -37.41
N ASN A 365 -9.87 -2.54 -36.61
CA ASN A 365 -9.80 -2.23 -35.17
C ASN A 365 -8.95 -3.24 -34.40
N ALA A 366 -9.05 -4.53 -34.71
CA ALA A 366 -8.23 -5.59 -34.12
C ALA A 366 -6.75 -5.38 -34.44
N LYS A 367 -6.43 -5.03 -35.68
CA LYS A 367 -5.08 -4.66 -36.12
C LYS A 367 -4.53 -3.45 -35.35
N ILE A 368 -5.28 -2.35 -35.29
CA ILE A 368 -4.85 -1.15 -34.55
C ILE A 368 -4.69 -1.44 -33.06
N GLY A 369 -5.62 -2.20 -32.47
CA GLY A 369 -5.54 -2.65 -31.07
C GLY A 369 -4.27 -3.47 -30.79
N ALA A 370 -3.91 -4.39 -31.69
CA ALA A 370 -2.68 -5.17 -31.58
C ALA A 370 -1.43 -4.30 -31.66
N GLN A 371 -1.35 -3.40 -32.64
CA GLN A 371 -0.24 -2.45 -32.77
C GLN A 371 -0.10 -1.56 -31.53
N MET A 372 -1.22 -1.06 -31.00
CA MET A 372 -1.23 -0.28 -29.75
C MET A 372 -0.73 -1.10 -28.55
N ALA A 373 -1.15 -2.36 -28.42
CA ALA A 373 -0.72 -3.23 -27.33
C ALA A 373 0.79 -3.53 -27.40
N VAL A 374 1.31 -3.76 -28.62
CA VAL A 374 2.75 -3.95 -28.88
C VAL A 374 3.54 -2.71 -28.46
N GLU A 375 3.13 -1.52 -28.92
CA GLU A 375 3.78 -0.25 -28.56
C GLU A 375 3.72 0.02 -27.05
N PHE A 376 2.57 -0.24 -26.42
CA PHE A 376 2.42 -0.10 -24.98
C PHE A 376 3.36 -1.04 -24.20
N SER A 377 3.48 -2.29 -24.64
CA SER A 377 4.42 -3.25 -24.04
C SER A 377 5.88 -2.80 -24.21
N ARG A 378 6.26 -2.29 -25.40
CA ARG A 378 7.59 -1.73 -25.68
C ARG A 378 7.91 -0.55 -24.76
N LEU A 379 7.04 0.46 -24.73
CA LEU A 379 7.22 1.67 -23.91
C LEU A 379 7.30 1.34 -22.42
N LEU A 380 6.52 0.38 -21.94
CA LEU A 380 6.57 -0.07 -20.55
C LEU A 380 7.91 -0.76 -20.21
N LYS A 381 8.47 -1.55 -21.13
CA LYS A 381 9.80 -2.17 -20.99
C LYS A 381 10.90 -1.11 -20.95
N GLU A 382 10.89 -0.16 -21.88
CA GLU A 382 11.85 0.95 -21.93
C GLU A 382 11.79 1.84 -20.69
N PHE A 383 10.58 2.14 -20.21
CA PHE A 383 10.40 2.92 -18.99
C PHE A 383 11.02 2.20 -17.79
N LYS A 384 10.76 0.90 -17.62
CA LYS A 384 11.34 0.09 -16.54
C LYS A 384 12.86 -0.01 -16.66
N ALA A 385 13.40 -0.12 -17.87
CA ALA A 385 14.84 -0.12 -18.11
C ALA A 385 15.49 1.21 -17.70
N ARG A 386 14.93 2.34 -18.16
CA ARG A 386 15.39 3.69 -17.79
C ARG A 386 15.29 3.95 -16.28
N GLN A 387 14.24 3.46 -15.63
CA GLN A 387 14.09 3.57 -14.17
C GLN A 387 15.21 2.83 -13.43
N LYS A 388 15.55 1.62 -13.86
CA LYS A 388 16.70 0.85 -13.32
C LYS A 388 18.03 1.53 -13.60
N GLU A 389 18.21 2.05 -14.82
CA GLU A 389 19.43 2.77 -15.20
C GLU A 389 19.61 4.04 -14.36
N TYR A 390 18.56 4.86 -14.22
CA TYR A 390 18.57 6.06 -13.38
C TYR A 390 18.92 5.74 -11.92
N GLN A 391 18.33 4.68 -11.36
CA GLN A 391 18.67 4.16 -10.04
C GLN A 391 20.15 3.75 -9.95
N SER A 392 20.68 3.06 -10.99
CA SER A 392 22.08 2.63 -11.04
C SER A 392 23.09 3.77 -11.24
N THR A 393 22.75 4.83 -11.98
CA THR A 393 23.60 6.01 -12.19
C THR A 393 23.65 6.91 -10.95
N GLN A 394 22.55 7.01 -10.20
CA GLN A 394 22.53 7.69 -8.90
C GLN A 394 23.41 6.97 -7.86
N LEU A 395 23.54 5.63 -7.98
CA LEU A 395 24.45 4.82 -7.16
C LEU A 395 25.93 4.96 -7.58
N LYS A 396 26.24 5.14 -8.87
CA LYS A 396 27.62 5.31 -9.37
C LYS A 396 28.19 6.73 -9.21
N GLY A 397 27.34 7.76 -9.12
CA GLY A 397 27.76 9.16 -8.92
C GLY A 397 28.34 9.50 -7.54
N LYS A 398 28.39 8.53 -6.61
CA LYS A 398 29.01 8.66 -5.26
C LYS A 398 30.35 7.92 -5.14
N LYS A 399 31.18 7.88 -6.19
CA LYS A 399 32.60 7.48 -6.06
C LYS A 399 33.50 8.71 -5.97
N ASN A 400 34.28 8.76 -4.89
CA ASN A 400 35.29 9.76 -4.53
C ASN A 400 36.17 10.20 -5.72
N PRO A 401 36.34 11.52 -5.97
CA PRO A 401 37.36 12.05 -6.86
C PRO A 401 38.70 12.24 -6.12
N ASN A 402 39.19 11.21 -5.42
CA ASN A 402 40.51 11.21 -4.79
C ASN A 402 41.15 9.82 -4.86
N SER A 403 41.69 9.48 -6.03
CA SER A 403 42.85 8.58 -6.15
C SER A 403 43.41 8.66 -7.58
N GLU A 404 44.22 9.68 -7.86
CA GLU A 404 45.25 9.55 -8.89
C GLU A 404 46.56 9.15 -8.21
N THR A 405 47.20 8.07 -8.67
CA THR A 405 48.56 8.14 -9.23
C THR A 405 49.03 6.80 -9.81
N LYS A 406 49.38 6.85 -11.10
CA LYS A 406 50.51 6.19 -11.81
C LYS A 406 50.66 4.66 -11.76
N SER A 407 50.52 4.02 -12.93
CA SER A 407 51.69 3.60 -13.74
C SER A 407 51.26 3.11 -15.13
N SER A 408 52.04 3.51 -16.14
CA SER A 408 51.89 3.27 -17.58
C SER A 408 52.49 1.95 -18.07
N SER A 409 52.10 1.59 -19.31
CA SER A 409 52.76 0.74 -20.33
C SER A 409 52.80 -0.78 -20.11
N ASN A 410 52.18 -1.59 -20.98
CA ASN A 410 52.72 -1.97 -22.30
C ASN A 410 51.75 -2.84 -23.14
N GLN A 411 52.08 -2.94 -24.42
CA GLN A 411 51.30 -3.42 -25.58
C GLN A 411 51.22 -4.96 -25.72
N ASN A 412 50.06 -5.46 -26.23
CA ASN A 412 49.76 -6.51 -27.26
C ASN A 412 50.73 -7.71 -27.55
N PRO A 413 50.31 -8.76 -28.30
CA PRO A 413 49.09 -9.59 -28.30
C PRO A 413 49.37 -11.11 -28.52
N GLN A 414 48.39 -12.02 -28.31
CA GLN A 414 48.21 -13.25 -29.14
C GLN A 414 46.93 -14.04 -28.81
N SER A 415 46.22 -14.45 -29.87
CA SER A 415 44.97 -15.25 -29.97
C SER A 415 45.27 -16.77 -29.93
N PRO A 416 44.34 -17.76 -30.13
CA PRO A 416 42.94 -17.70 -30.59
C PRO A 416 41.90 -18.74 -30.01
N ALA A 417 40.63 -18.52 -30.42
CA ALA A 417 39.58 -19.48 -30.85
C ALA A 417 38.75 -20.40 -29.88
N ARG A 418 37.44 -20.05 -29.81
CA ARG A 418 36.20 -20.81 -30.17
C ARG A 418 35.62 -21.99 -29.34
N GLU A 419 34.29 -21.85 -29.13
CA GLU A 419 33.16 -22.80 -29.30
C GLU A 419 32.61 -23.67 -28.14
N ASN A 420 31.34 -23.35 -27.79
CA ASN A 420 30.12 -24.16 -27.59
C ASN A 420 29.99 -25.34 -26.59
N ALA A 421 28.97 -25.15 -25.72
CA ALA A 421 27.86 -26.04 -25.30
C ALA A 421 28.12 -27.25 -24.35
N GLY A 422 27.13 -27.50 -23.46
CA GLY A 422 27.12 -28.41 -22.28
C GLY A 422 27.14 -29.92 -22.58
N PRO A 423 26.77 -30.86 -21.66
CA PRO A 423 25.55 -30.81 -20.81
C PRO A 423 25.58 -31.59 -19.45
N ASP A 424 24.40 -31.67 -18.79
CA ASP A 424 23.77 -32.73 -17.96
C ASP A 424 24.44 -33.43 -16.76
N SER A 425 23.68 -33.56 -15.65
CA SER A 425 22.97 -34.81 -15.23
C SER A 425 22.86 -35.04 -13.71
N ASP A 426 21.66 -35.50 -13.32
CA ASP A 426 21.36 -36.59 -12.36
C ASP A 426 21.27 -36.40 -10.82
N SER A 427 20.00 -36.45 -10.37
CA SER A 427 19.39 -37.62 -9.68
C SER A 427 19.04 -37.58 -8.16
N ILE A 428 17.72 -37.75 -7.92
CA ILE A 428 17.02 -38.69 -7.01
C ILE A 428 16.94 -38.40 -5.48
N ILE A 429 15.84 -37.72 -5.10
CA ILE A 429 14.66 -38.16 -4.30
C ILE A 429 14.85 -39.15 -3.12
N GLU A 430 14.37 -38.77 -1.91
CA GLU A 430 13.37 -39.57 -1.16
C GLU A 430 12.58 -38.79 -0.07
N GLU A 431 11.27 -39.09 -0.07
CA GLU A 431 10.22 -39.11 0.97
C GLU A 431 9.54 -37.87 1.58
N THR A 432 8.21 -37.99 1.58
CA THR A 432 7.15 -37.05 1.91
C THR A 432 6.42 -37.41 3.21
N ASN A 433 6.00 -36.40 3.98
CA ASN A 433 4.85 -36.37 4.91
C ASN A 433 4.59 -34.88 5.25
N GLY A 434 3.41 -34.28 5.35
CA GLY A 434 2.00 -34.65 5.34
C GLY A 434 1.15 -33.36 5.44
N ALA A 435 -0.16 -33.50 5.27
CA ALA A 435 -1.16 -32.44 5.11
C ALA A 435 -1.28 -31.40 6.25
N PHE A 436 -1.89 -30.24 5.91
CA PHE A 436 -1.99 -28.98 6.67
C PHE A 436 -0.71 -28.15 6.72
N GLY A 437 -0.19 -27.80 5.54
CA GLY A 437 0.93 -26.86 5.42
C GLY A 437 0.46 -25.41 5.45
N THR A 438 0.72 -24.73 6.55
CA THR A 438 1.05 -23.31 6.57
C THR A 438 1.92 -22.97 5.36
N GLY A 439 1.34 -22.33 4.35
CA GLY A 439 2.08 -21.84 3.19
C GLY A 439 2.97 -20.67 3.61
N ALA A 440 4.05 -20.96 4.32
CA ALA A 440 5.18 -20.06 4.48
C ALA A 440 5.75 -19.78 3.08
N MET A 441 5.25 -18.74 2.43
CA MET A 441 5.86 -18.23 1.20
C MET A 441 7.20 -17.60 1.56
N LYS A 442 8.22 -17.97 0.80
CA LYS A 442 9.64 -17.68 1.01
C LYS A 442 9.88 -16.21 1.36
N ASP A 443 10.73 -16.04 2.37
CA ASP A 443 11.47 -14.82 2.69
C ASP A 443 11.91 -14.13 1.40
N THR A 444 11.32 -12.97 1.11
CA THR A 444 11.75 -12.03 0.06
C THR A 444 13.01 -11.26 0.45
N LEU A 445 13.55 -11.54 1.64
CA LEU A 445 14.88 -11.09 2.02
C LEU A 445 15.92 -11.86 1.18
N PRO A 446 16.86 -11.18 0.50
CA PRO A 446 18.00 -11.80 -0.17
C PRO A 446 18.65 -12.87 0.71
N ALA A 447 19.25 -13.91 0.12
CA ALA A 447 19.84 -15.02 0.87
C ALA A 447 20.89 -14.59 1.92
N GLU A 448 21.45 -13.39 1.79
CA GLU A 448 22.39 -12.77 2.74
C GLU A 448 21.73 -12.21 4.03
N GLU A 449 20.42 -11.94 4.04
CA GLU A 449 19.71 -11.33 5.18
C GLU A 449 19.07 -12.36 6.14
N ARG A 450 18.98 -13.64 5.75
CA ARG A 450 18.40 -14.72 6.57
C ARG A 450 19.22 -15.07 7.82
N ASN A 451 20.46 -14.60 7.90
CA ASN A 451 21.37 -14.73 9.03
C ASN A 451 21.90 -13.36 9.50
N SER A 452 21.23 -12.25 9.19
CA SER A 452 21.70 -10.95 9.65
C SER A 452 21.44 -10.83 11.16
N SER A 453 22.50 -10.59 11.92
CA SER A 453 22.46 -10.40 13.37
C SER A 453 21.65 -9.16 13.82
N ASN A 454 20.87 -8.50 12.96
CA ASN A 454 20.32 -7.15 13.14
C ASN A 454 18.79 -7.03 12.97
N THR A 455 18.04 -8.13 13.06
CA THR A 455 16.57 -8.14 12.90
C THR A 455 15.83 -7.30 13.96
N ILE A 456 14.82 -6.53 13.53
CA ILE A 456 13.82 -5.89 14.41
C ILE A 456 12.49 -6.62 14.28
N LEU A 457 11.88 -6.97 15.42
CA LEU A 457 10.50 -7.45 15.49
C LEU A 457 9.59 -6.29 15.93
N VAL A 458 8.60 -5.94 15.11
CA VAL A 458 7.58 -4.94 15.42
C VAL A 458 6.25 -5.64 15.63
N VAL A 459 5.61 -5.44 16.79
CA VAL A 459 4.39 -6.12 17.22
C VAL A 459 3.31 -5.10 17.56
N GLY A 460 2.15 -5.13 16.90
CA GLY A 460 1.04 -4.26 17.31
C GLY A 460 0.09 -3.85 16.20
N GLY A 461 -0.43 -2.63 16.31
CA GLY A 461 -1.55 -2.10 15.55
C GLY A 461 -1.26 -1.78 14.09
N VAL A 462 -2.15 -2.26 13.22
CA VAL A 462 -2.32 -1.81 11.84
C VAL A 462 -3.81 -1.73 11.54
N GLY A 463 -4.23 -0.70 10.81
CA GLY A 463 -5.65 -0.48 10.55
C GLY A 463 -5.91 0.60 9.51
N ILE A 464 -7.17 1.00 9.37
CA ILE A 464 -7.60 2.08 8.49
C ILE A 464 -7.82 3.35 9.30
N ASP A 465 -7.13 4.42 8.92
CA ASP A 465 -7.37 5.77 9.42
C ASP A 465 -8.36 6.49 8.49
N VAL A 466 -9.48 6.94 9.06
CA VAL A 466 -10.54 7.73 8.42
C VAL A 466 -10.54 9.10 9.06
N VAL A 467 -9.96 10.10 8.40
CA VAL A 467 -9.82 11.45 8.96
C VAL A 467 -10.70 12.42 8.19
N GLY A 468 -11.73 12.93 8.86
CA GLY A 468 -12.55 14.04 8.40
C GLY A 468 -11.95 15.36 8.85
N LYS A 469 -11.82 16.33 7.94
CA LYS A 469 -11.44 17.71 8.25
C LYS A 469 -12.58 18.64 7.86
N SER A 470 -13.14 19.37 8.83
CA SER A 470 -14.17 20.36 8.57
C SER A 470 -13.58 21.56 7.80
N THR A 471 -14.33 22.10 6.83
CA THR A 471 -14.01 23.39 6.20
C THR A 471 -14.55 24.58 7.01
N ALA A 472 -15.45 24.32 7.95
CA ALA A 472 -15.94 25.34 8.88
C ALA A 472 -14.90 25.62 9.98
N GLN A 473 -14.92 26.85 10.49
CA GLN A 473 -13.99 27.31 11.52
C GLN A 473 -14.13 26.49 12.81
N GLU A 474 -15.37 26.22 13.21
CA GLU A 474 -15.74 25.38 14.35
C GLU A 474 -16.60 24.19 13.90
N VAL A 475 -16.39 23.02 14.51
CA VAL A 475 -17.21 21.83 14.26
C VAL A 475 -18.53 21.94 15.01
N GLN A 476 -19.63 21.99 14.26
CA GLN A 476 -20.99 22.05 14.81
C GLN A 476 -21.42 20.66 15.27
N LEU A 477 -21.58 20.49 16.58
CA LEU A 477 -22.07 19.25 17.17
C LEU A 477 -23.52 18.98 16.77
N ARG A 478 -23.85 17.71 16.50
CA ARG A 478 -25.20 17.27 16.07
C ARG A 478 -25.68 17.87 14.74
N ALA A 479 -24.76 18.37 13.92
CA ALA A 479 -25.02 18.87 12.57
C ALA A 479 -24.10 18.20 11.54
N SER A 480 -24.46 18.27 10.27
CA SER A 480 -23.56 17.88 9.17
C SER A 480 -22.55 18.99 8.93
N ASN A 481 -21.25 18.67 9.03
CA ASN A 481 -20.17 19.61 8.85
C ASN A 481 -19.56 19.43 7.45
N PRO A 482 -19.65 20.42 6.54
CA PRO A 482 -18.95 20.38 5.27
C PRO A 482 -17.44 20.21 5.48
N GLY A 483 -16.80 19.34 4.70
CA GLY A 483 -15.43 18.93 4.96
C GLY A 483 -14.87 17.97 3.93
N VAL A 484 -13.61 17.56 4.14
CA VAL A 484 -12.92 16.54 3.35
C VAL A 484 -12.68 15.33 4.22
N VAL A 485 -13.04 14.14 3.74
CA VAL A 485 -12.73 12.87 4.40
C VAL A 485 -11.61 12.17 3.64
N THR A 486 -10.60 11.72 4.37
CA THR A 486 -9.44 11.00 3.83
C THR A 486 -9.36 9.62 4.44
N TYR A 487 -8.94 8.65 3.64
CA TYR A 487 -8.73 7.27 4.04
C TYR A 487 -7.26 6.92 3.84
N SER A 488 -6.65 6.25 4.82
CA SER A 488 -5.28 5.75 4.70
C SER A 488 -5.09 4.51 5.55
N VAL A 489 -4.12 3.66 5.22
CA VAL A 489 -3.70 2.59 6.14
C VAL A 489 -2.79 3.24 7.18
N GLY A 490 -3.15 3.12 8.45
CA GLY A 490 -2.44 3.66 9.60
C GLY A 490 -2.07 2.57 10.61
N GLY A 491 -1.84 3.00 11.84
CA GLY A 491 -1.41 2.14 12.94
C GLY A 491 0.04 2.40 13.35
N VAL A 492 0.27 2.47 14.66
CA VAL A 492 1.55 2.81 15.28
C VAL A 492 2.64 1.82 14.89
N ALA A 493 2.41 0.52 15.13
CA ALA A 493 3.35 -0.53 14.74
C ALA A 493 3.62 -0.50 13.22
N LYS A 494 2.60 -0.28 12.37
CA LYS A 494 2.79 -0.14 10.92
C LYS A 494 3.71 1.02 10.58
N ASN A 495 3.51 2.19 11.18
CA ASN A 495 4.29 3.39 10.86
C ASN A 495 5.77 3.23 11.26
N ILE A 496 6.04 2.59 12.40
CA ILE A 496 7.40 2.22 12.81
C ILE A 496 8.03 1.28 11.78
N ALA A 497 7.35 0.19 11.43
CA ALA A 497 7.83 -0.81 10.48
C ALA A 497 8.05 -0.22 9.06
N ALA A 498 7.14 0.65 8.60
CA ALA A 498 7.24 1.35 7.33
C ALA A 498 8.48 2.23 7.28
N THR A 499 8.73 3.00 8.33
CA THR A 499 9.91 3.88 8.43
C THR A 499 11.20 3.08 8.33
N LEU A 500 11.30 2.00 9.12
CA LEU A 500 12.45 1.10 9.13
C LEU A 500 12.74 0.50 7.75
N ARG A 501 11.71 0.21 6.95
CA ARG A 501 11.85 -0.34 5.58
C ARG A 501 12.11 0.71 4.50
N GLN A 502 11.71 1.96 4.71
CA GLN A 502 11.86 3.04 3.71
C GLN A 502 13.18 3.79 3.83
N LEU A 503 13.85 3.74 4.98
CA LEU A 503 15.18 4.32 5.17
C LEU A 503 16.25 3.52 4.41
N ASP A 504 17.36 4.19 4.07
CA ASP A 504 18.47 3.62 3.29
C ASP A 504 19.73 3.51 4.16
N PRO A 505 20.34 2.31 4.31
CA PRO A 505 19.86 1.01 3.82
C PRO A 505 18.61 0.54 4.60
N PRO A 506 17.69 -0.22 3.99
CA PRO A 506 16.47 -0.66 4.67
C PRO A 506 16.78 -1.66 5.79
N ALA A 507 16.14 -1.51 6.95
CA ALA A 507 16.35 -2.42 8.08
C ALA A 507 15.63 -3.77 7.89
N PRO A 508 16.16 -4.89 8.40
CA PRO A 508 15.50 -6.19 8.37
C PRO A 508 14.38 -6.25 9.42
N VAL A 509 13.13 -6.02 8.99
CA VAL A 509 11.95 -5.94 9.87
C VAL A 509 11.06 -7.18 9.73
N ARG A 510 10.67 -7.74 10.89
CA ARG A 510 9.55 -8.68 11.04
C ARG A 510 8.36 -7.95 11.64
N PHE A 511 7.16 -8.23 11.13
CA PHE A 511 5.95 -7.52 11.50
C PHE A 511 4.86 -8.51 11.94
N LEU A 512 4.55 -8.50 13.24
CA LEU A 512 3.54 -9.38 13.83
C LEU A 512 2.30 -8.55 14.17
N SER A 513 1.18 -8.91 13.55
CA SER A 513 -0.08 -8.18 13.76
C SER A 513 -1.32 -9.06 13.51
N ALA A 514 -2.50 -8.49 13.64
CA ALA A 514 -3.78 -9.17 13.38
C ALA A 514 -4.75 -8.25 12.63
N ILE A 515 -5.50 -8.84 11.70
CA ILE A 515 -6.53 -8.15 10.90
C ILE A 515 -7.80 -8.99 10.80
N GLY A 516 -8.91 -8.35 10.46
CA GLY A 516 -10.17 -9.02 10.14
C GLY A 516 -10.18 -9.59 8.72
N LYS A 517 -11.07 -10.55 8.46
CA LYS A 517 -11.34 -11.05 7.11
C LYS A 517 -12.35 -10.13 6.39
N ASP A 518 -11.97 -8.87 6.19
CA ASP A 518 -12.80 -7.84 5.56
C ASP A 518 -12.00 -6.99 4.55
N MET A 519 -12.67 -6.03 3.90
CA MET A 519 -12.05 -5.18 2.88
C MET A 519 -10.90 -4.33 3.46
N ASN A 520 -11.05 -3.86 4.69
CA ASN A 520 -10.02 -3.11 5.40
C ASN A 520 -8.76 -3.97 5.61
N GLY A 521 -8.94 -5.25 5.95
CA GLY A 521 -7.85 -6.22 6.10
C GLY A 521 -7.11 -6.46 4.78
N ILE A 522 -7.84 -6.51 3.66
CA ILE A 522 -7.24 -6.60 2.32
C ILE A 522 -6.40 -5.35 2.03
N SER A 523 -6.93 -4.14 2.29
CA SER A 523 -6.20 -2.88 2.10
C SER A 523 -4.93 -2.81 2.95
N VAL A 524 -5.00 -3.27 4.20
CA VAL A 524 -3.83 -3.37 5.09
C VAL A 524 -2.75 -4.29 4.49
N LEU A 525 -3.11 -5.51 4.06
CA LEU A 525 -2.14 -6.45 3.49
C LEU A 525 -1.49 -5.92 2.22
N GLN A 526 -2.27 -5.25 1.37
CA GLN A 526 -1.76 -4.61 0.15
C GLN A 526 -0.76 -3.50 0.47
N GLU A 527 -1.03 -2.66 1.46
CA GLU A 527 -0.12 -1.60 1.87
C GLU A 527 1.18 -2.15 2.48
N LEU A 528 1.09 -3.13 3.37
CA LEU A 528 2.29 -3.77 3.95
C LEU A 528 3.18 -4.38 2.86
N GLN A 529 2.58 -5.04 1.86
CA GLN A 529 3.31 -5.57 0.70
C GLN A 529 3.94 -4.46 -0.14
N ARG A 530 3.23 -3.35 -0.39
CA ARG A 530 3.76 -2.17 -1.11
C ARG A 530 4.98 -1.58 -0.39
N LEU A 531 4.98 -1.61 0.93
CA LEU A 531 6.08 -1.13 1.78
C LEU A 531 7.22 -2.13 1.93
N GLY A 532 7.13 -3.32 1.31
CA GLY A 532 8.13 -4.37 1.44
C GLY A 532 8.22 -4.95 2.87
N ILE A 533 7.11 -4.92 3.61
CA ILE A 533 6.97 -5.53 4.94
C ILE A 533 6.34 -6.92 4.74
N SER A 534 6.95 -7.95 5.32
CA SER A 534 6.41 -9.31 5.24
C SER A 534 5.07 -9.41 5.97
N THR A 535 4.07 -10.01 5.32
CA THR A 535 2.75 -10.26 5.90
C THR A 535 2.62 -11.67 6.50
N LYS A 536 3.72 -12.43 6.59
CA LYS A 536 3.72 -13.82 7.07
C LYS A 536 3.16 -13.95 8.48
N ASP A 537 3.52 -13.01 9.36
CA ASP A 537 3.16 -13.02 10.78
C ASP A 537 1.93 -12.11 11.06
N VAL A 538 1.17 -11.76 10.01
CA VAL A 538 -0.10 -11.03 10.12
C VAL A 538 -1.26 -12.03 10.10
N THR A 539 -1.89 -12.23 11.26
CA THR A 539 -2.98 -13.21 11.41
C THR A 539 -4.31 -12.66 10.91
N VAL A 540 -5.00 -13.40 10.05
CA VAL A 540 -6.36 -13.05 9.60
C VAL A 540 -7.42 -13.75 10.48
N LYS A 541 -8.21 -12.98 11.22
CA LYS A 541 -9.29 -13.46 12.08
C LYS A 541 -10.63 -13.42 11.33
N LYS A 542 -11.35 -14.55 11.30
CA LYS A 542 -12.59 -14.72 10.52
C LYS A 542 -13.77 -13.90 11.05
N ASP A 543 -13.88 -13.77 12.37
CA ASP A 543 -15.04 -13.15 13.04
C ASP A 543 -14.70 -11.80 13.70
N SER A 544 -13.64 -11.14 13.21
CA SER A 544 -13.19 -9.83 13.72
C SER A 544 -13.17 -8.81 12.60
N ARG A 545 -13.36 -7.54 12.96
CA ARG A 545 -13.22 -6.40 12.04
C ARG A 545 -11.77 -5.93 12.07
N THR A 546 -11.22 -5.55 10.93
CA THR A 546 -9.89 -4.92 10.88
C THR A 546 -9.94 -3.59 11.62
N ALA A 547 -8.87 -3.27 12.35
CA ALA A 547 -8.81 -2.06 13.15
C ALA A 547 -9.07 -0.80 12.31
N CYS A 548 -9.78 0.15 12.90
CA CYS A 548 -10.18 1.40 12.26
C CYS A 548 -10.11 2.56 13.26
N TYR A 549 -9.42 3.64 12.87
CA TYR A 549 -9.37 4.88 13.62
C TYR A 549 -10.12 5.96 12.84
N ALA A 550 -11.21 6.49 13.39
CA ALA A 550 -11.99 7.55 12.76
C ALA A 550 -11.83 8.85 13.56
N ALA A 551 -11.37 9.93 12.94
CA ALA A 551 -11.12 11.22 13.60
C ALA A 551 -11.77 12.38 12.84
N ILE A 552 -12.19 13.41 13.59
CA ILE A 552 -12.67 14.69 13.07
C ILE A 552 -11.71 15.78 13.55
N ASN A 553 -11.16 16.52 12.60
CA ASN A 553 -10.18 17.58 12.84
C ASN A 553 -10.72 18.97 12.50
N SER A 554 -10.25 19.99 13.21
CA SER A 554 -10.53 21.42 12.97
C SER A 554 -9.27 22.28 13.13
N ASP A 555 -9.23 23.43 12.46
CA ASP A 555 -8.05 24.32 12.48
C ASP A 555 -7.96 25.18 13.77
N GLU A 556 -9.02 25.27 14.57
CA GLU A 556 -9.05 26.07 15.81
C GLU A 556 -8.62 25.33 17.07
N VAL A 557 -8.71 23.99 17.10
CA VAL A 557 -8.29 23.21 18.27
C VAL A 557 -6.78 23.05 18.26
N GLU A 558 -6.10 23.41 19.34
CA GLU A 558 -4.67 23.17 19.50
C GLU A 558 -4.40 21.65 19.43
N GLY A 559 -3.60 21.21 18.46
CA GLY A 559 -3.41 19.77 18.15
C GLY A 559 -4.36 19.22 17.08
N GLY A 560 -5.36 19.98 16.66
CA GLY A 560 -6.17 19.76 15.46
C GLY A 560 -7.25 18.69 15.57
N LEU A 561 -7.40 18.01 16.72
CA LEU A 561 -8.34 16.91 16.91
C LEU A 561 -9.57 17.36 17.70
N SER A 562 -10.77 17.27 17.11
CA SER A 562 -12.04 17.56 17.78
C SER A 562 -12.65 16.33 18.45
N ALA A 563 -12.67 15.19 17.75
CA ALA A 563 -13.18 13.93 18.28
C ALA A 563 -12.58 12.73 17.53
N ALA A 564 -12.48 11.57 18.19
CA ALA A 564 -12.08 10.32 17.54
C ALA A 564 -12.74 9.08 18.14
N ILE A 565 -12.87 8.04 17.30
CA ILE A 565 -13.26 6.68 17.67
C ILE A 565 -12.12 5.74 17.23
N ALA A 566 -11.66 4.90 18.15
CA ALA A 566 -10.63 3.90 17.88
C ALA A 566 -11.20 2.49 18.08
N ASP A 567 -11.50 1.79 16.98
CA ASP A 567 -11.83 0.36 16.96
C ASP A 567 -10.53 -0.42 16.73
N MET A 568 -9.96 -0.98 17.79
CA MET A 568 -8.64 -1.64 17.78
C MET A 568 -8.69 -3.09 18.26
N ASP A 569 -9.90 -3.67 18.41
CA ASP A 569 -10.07 -4.92 19.17
C ASP A 569 -9.41 -6.14 18.54
N VAL A 570 -9.28 -6.18 17.21
CA VAL A 570 -8.59 -7.28 16.53
C VAL A 570 -7.11 -7.39 16.95
N ILE A 571 -6.47 -6.30 17.36
CA ILE A 571 -5.06 -6.31 17.79
C ILE A 571 -4.88 -7.05 19.12
N LYS A 572 -5.88 -7.00 20.00
CA LYS A 572 -5.90 -7.77 21.26
C LYS A 572 -5.96 -9.28 21.04
N SER A 573 -6.26 -9.73 19.82
CA SER A 573 -6.29 -11.16 19.49
C SER A 573 -4.91 -11.77 19.28
N ILE A 574 -3.85 -10.95 19.23
CA ILE A 574 -2.45 -11.38 19.20
C ILE A 574 -2.13 -12.02 20.56
N GLN A 575 -1.71 -13.28 20.55
CA GLN A 575 -1.43 -14.04 21.77
C GLN A 575 0.06 -13.96 22.11
N GLY A 576 0.39 -13.91 23.40
CA GLY A 576 1.78 -13.85 23.84
C GLY A 576 2.61 -15.05 23.39
N LYS A 577 2.03 -16.26 23.35
CA LYS A 577 2.69 -17.45 22.78
C LYS A 577 3.16 -17.27 21.32
N ASP A 578 2.39 -16.53 20.51
CA ASP A 578 2.74 -16.30 19.10
C ASP A 578 3.89 -15.29 19.03
N ILE A 579 3.93 -14.33 19.95
CA ILE A 579 5.02 -13.38 20.13
C ILE A 579 6.29 -14.09 20.59
N ALA A 580 6.22 -14.92 21.63
CA ALA A 580 7.35 -15.69 22.16
C ALA A 580 7.95 -16.60 21.08
N ALA A 581 7.11 -17.30 20.31
CA ALA A 581 7.56 -18.13 19.19
C ALA A 581 8.26 -17.31 18.08
N ALA A 582 7.76 -16.10 17.79
CA ALA A 582 8.41 -15.21 16.82
C ALA A 582 9.76 -14.70 17.34
N ILE A 583 9.85 -14.33 18.62
CA ILE A 583 11.10 -13.90 19.27
C ILE A 583 12.13 -15.03 19.24
N GLU A 584 11.74 -16.26 19.59
CA GLU A 584 12.62 -17.43 19.55
C GLU A 584 13.08 -17.76 18.12
N SER A 585 12.17 -17.70 17.15
CA SER A 585 12.46 -18.03 15.75
C SER A 585 13.34 -16.98 15.07
N TYR A 586 13.13 -15.69 15.34
CA TYR A 586 13.81 -14.60 14.63
C TYR A 586 15.01 -14.03 15.39
N LYS A 587 15.13 -14.31 16.69
CA LYS A 587 16.18 -13.79 17.60
C LYS A 587 16.44 -12.29 17.37
N PRO A 588 15.40 -11.44 17.46
CA PRO A 588 15.53 -10.03 17.14
C PRO A 588 16.46 -9.30 18.12
N LYS A 589 17.23 -8.32 17.62
CA LYS A 589 18.02 -7.40 18.46
C LYS A 589 17.13 -6.38 19.16
N ILE A 590 16.02 -6.01 18.52
CA ILE A 590 15.05 -5.04 19.03
C ILE A 590 13.66 -5.63 18.86
N VAL A 591 12.88 -5.63 19.94
CA VAL A 591 11.44 -5.91 19.94
C VAL A 591 10.72 -4.62 20.26
N CYS A 592 9.95 -4.12 19.30
CA CYS A 592 9.16 -2.90 19.44
C CYS A 592 7.67 -3.25 19.46
N PHE A 593 6.92 -2.65 20.39
CA PHE A 593 5.47 -2.84 20.45
C PHE A 593 4.71 -1.57 20.79
N ASP A 594 3.41 -1.58 20.51
CA ASP A 594 2.50 -0.49 20.86
C ASP A 594 1.45 -0.89 21.90
N GLY A 595 0.83 0.12 22.52
CA GLY A 595 -0.15 -0.05 23.59
C GLY A 595 -1.49 -0.69 23.18
N ASN A 596 -1.67 -1.16 21.93
CA ASN A 596 -2.91 -1.83 21.50
C ASN A 596 -2.96 -3.32 21.84
N LEU A 597 -1.84 -3.92 22.25
CA LEU A 597 -1.80 -5.32 22.67
C LEU A 597 -2.60 -5.54 23.96
N ASP A 598 -2.91 -6.81 24.25
CA ASP A 598 -3.46 -7.17 25.56
C ASP A 598 -2.34 -7.16 26.64
N THR A 599 -2.68 -6.85 27.89
CA THR A 599 -1.71 -6.77 28.98
C THR A 599 -0.96 -8.08 29.20
N ALA A 600 -1.61 -9.24 29.05
CA ALA A 600 -0.94 -10.53 29.18
C ALA A 600 0.09 -10.74 28.04
N ALA A 601 -0.28 -10.39 26.82
CA ALA A 601 0.60 -10.48 25.66
C ALA A 601 1.82 -9.56 25.78
N MET A 602 1.64 -8.33 26.28
CA MET A 602 2.75 -7.42 26.55
C MET A 602 3.71 -7.94 27.62
N LYS A 603 3.19 -8.57 28.69
CA LYS A 603 4.04 -9.17 29.73
C LYS A 603 4.91 -10.28 29.17
N GLU A 604 4.29 -11.20 28.44
CA GLU A 604 4.99 -12.32 27.80
C GLU A 604 6.02 -11.83 26.77
N LEU A 605 5.70 -10.78 26.01
CA LEU A 605 6.63 -10.12 25.09
C LEU A 605 7.88 -9.61 25.84
N CYS A 606 7.70 -8.84 26.92
CA CYS A 606 8.82 -8.32 27.70
C CYS A 606 9.70 -9.44 28.25
N ILE A 607 9.11 -10.48 28.83
CA ILE A 607 9.85 -11.62 29.38
C ILE A 607 10.65 -12.33 28.28
N ALA A 608 9.99 -12.76 27.20
CA ALA A 608 10.64 -13.49 26.11
C ALA A 608 11.74 -12.67 25.42
N ALA A 609 11.52 -11.36 25.24
CA ALA A 609 12.52 -10.47 24.65
C ALA A 609 13.75 -10.34 25.56
N LYS A 610 13.55 -10.18 26.87
CA LYS A 610 14.65 -10.05 27.84
C LYS A 610 15.44 -11.33 28.02
N GLU A 611 14.79 -12.49 28.04
CA GLU A 611 15.46 -13.80 28.06
C GLU A 611 16.36 -14.01 26.84
N GLN A 612 15.99 -13.47 25.68
CA GLN A 612 16.81 -13.49 24.45
C GLN A 612 17.84 -12.35 24.38
N GLY A 613 17.88 -11.43 25.36
CA GLY A 613 18.78 -10.28 25.35
C GLY A 613 18.43 -9.19 24.32
N ALA A 614 17.17 -9.11 23.89
CA ALA A 614 16.70 -8.10 22.96
C ALA A 614 16.34 -6.78 23.66
N LEU A 615 16.57 -5.66 22.98
CA LEU A 615 16.11 -4.33 23.39
C LEU A 615 14.59 -4.23 23.28
N VAL A 616 13.90 -3.87 24.36
CA VAL A 616 12.43 -3.72 24.39
C VAL A 616 12.04 -2.25 24.26
N VAL A 617 11.24 -1.94 23.24
CA VAL A 617 10.82 -0.58 22.91
C VAL A 617 9.30 -0.47 22.89
N CYS A 618 8.73 0.49 23.62
CA CYS A 618 7.28 0.65 23.74
C CYS A 618 6.80 2.02 23.28
N GLU A 619 5.75 2.02 22.46
CA GLU A 619 4.98 3.21 22.07
C GLU A 619 3.57 3.21 22.72
N PRO A 620 3.32 4.03 23.76
CA PRO A 620 2.09 3.94 24.57
C PRO A 620 0.77 4.21 23.83
N THR A 621 0.81 4.87 22.67
CA THR A 621 -0.34 5.11 21.75
C THR A 621 -1.41 6.12 22.24
N SER A 622 -1.86 6.04 23.49
CA SER A 622 -2.86 6.98 24.03
C SER A 622 -2.91 6.95 25.55
N ALA A 623 -3.34 8.04 26.19
CA ALA A 623 -3.42 8.15 27.65
C ALA A 623 -4.15 6.97 28.35
N PRO A 624 -5.29 6.43 27.85
CA PRO A 624 -5.92 5.26 28.47
C PRO A 624 -5.06 3.98 28.41
N LYS A 625 -4.33 3.77 27.31
CA LYS A 625 -3.45 2.61 27.09
C LYS A 625 -2.15 2.73 27.89
N SER A 626 -1.66 3.95 28.09
CA SER A 626 -0.48 4.22 28.92
C SER A 626 -0.63 3.73 30.36
N LYS A 627 -1.86 3.67 30.90
CA LYS A 627 -2.13 3.07 32.21
C LYS A 627 -1.88 1.56 32.26
N GLN A 628 -2.08 0.85 31.14
CA GLN A 628 -1.77 -0.58 31.03
C GLN A 628 -0.25 -0.79 30.97
N ILE A 629 0.46 0.03 30.18
CA ILE A 629 1.94 0.04 30.14
C ILE A 629 2.53 0.28 31.53
N ALA A 630 1.97 1.23 32.27
CA ALA A 630 2.38 1.52 33.64
C ALA A 630 2.19 0.33 34.60
N SER A 631 1.09 -0.43 34.43
CA SER A 631 0.90 -1.66 35.20
C SER A 631 1.97 -2.69 34.88
N ILE A 632 2.34 -2.85 33.62
CA ILE A 632 3.37 -3.81 33.20
C ILE A 632 4.74 -3.40 33.74
N LEU A 633 5.09 -2.12 33.66
CA LEU A 633 6.31 -1.58 34.24
C LEU A 633 6.39 -1.81 35.75
N ALA A 634 5.29 -1.58 36.48
CA ALA A 634 5.23 -1.80 37.91
C ALA A 634 5.30 -3.29 38.29
N ASP A 635 4.55 -4.14 37.58
CA ASP A 635 4.46 -5.58 37.87
C ASP A 635 5.78 -6.28 37.51
N LEU A 636 6.29 -6.09 36.29
CA LEU A 636 7.52 -6.74 35.83
C LEU A 636 8.78 -6.08 36.37
N GLY A 637 8.73 -4.82 36.80
CA GLY A 637 9.89 -4.14 37.40
C GLY A 637 10.37 -4.76 38.71
N LEU A 638 9.56 -5.65 39.29
CA LEU A 638 9.92 -6.48 40.46
C LEU A 638 10.67 -7.76 40.08
N GLU A 639 10.58 -8.20 38.82
CA GLU A 639 11.09 -9.48 38.34
C GLU A 639 12.22 -9.31 37.30
N LEU A 640 12.17 -8.25 36.50
CA LEU A 640 13.09 -7.96 35.42
C LEU A 640 13.79 -6.61 35.65
N GLU A 641 15.09 -6.60 35.37
CA GLU A 641 15.83 -5.35 35.23
C GLU A 641 15.37 -4.64 33.95
N HIS A 642 14.74 -3.48 34.12
CA HIS A 642 14.19 -2.64 33.06
C HIS A 642 13.27 -3.39 32.08
N PRO A 643 12.00 -3.68 32.44
CA PRO A 643 11.08 -4.44 31.59
C PRO A 643 10.92 -3.88 30.17
N ILE A 644 11.06 -2.55 30.05
CA ILE A 644 11.08 -1.79 28.81
C ILE A 644 12.35 -0.92 28.85
N ASP A 645 13.14 -0.93 27.79
CA ASP A 645 14.38 -0.16 27.71
C ASP A 645 14.16 1.28 27.23
N ILE A 646 13.26 1.42 26.25
CA ILE A 646 12.91 2.70 25.64
C ILE A 646 11.40 2.84 25.61
N ILE A 647 10.89 3.92 26.19
CA ILE A 647 9.48 4.30 26.06
C ILE A 647 9.36 5.68 25.42
N SER A 648 8.41 5.85 24.51
CA SER A 648 8.22 7.09 23.77
C SER A 648 6.86 7.75 23.99
N PRO A 649 6.54 8.25 25.20
CA PRO A 649 5.25 8.85 25.48
C PRO A 649 5.13 10.28 24.91
N ASN A 650 3.92 10.79 24.74
CA ASN A 650 3.67 12.23 24.81
C ASN A 650 3.53 12.70 26.28
N LEU A 651 3.36 14.00 26.52
CA LEU A 651 3.32 14.52 27.90
C LEU A 651 2.13 13.99 28.72
N ASP A 652 0.96 13.83 28.10
CA ASP A 652 -0.24 13.31 28.79
C ASP A 652 -0.13 11.82 29.10
N GLU A 653 0.48 11.06 28.18
CA GLU A 653 0.79 9.65 28.37
C GLU A 653 1.83 9.45 29.48
N LEU A 654 2.87 10.29 29.52
CA LEU A 654 3.89 10.26 30.57
C LEU A 654 3.27 10.56 31.95
N ASP A 655 2.36 11.53 32.01
CA ASP A 655 1.59 11.86 33.21
C ASP A 655 0.76 10.65 33.68
N GLY A 656 0.02 10.02 32.77
CA GLY A 656 -0.78 8.83 33.07
C GLY A 656 0.04 7.62 33.49
N ILE A 657 1.27 7.47 32.98
CA ILE A 657 2.17 6.39 33.38
C ILE A 657 2.60 6.58 34.83
N LEU A 658 3.10 7.77 35.16
CA LEU A 658 3.60 8.06 36.50
C LEU A 658 2.51 8.02 37.57
N GLU A 659 1.30 8.47 37.25
CA GLU A 659 0.15 8.36 38.16
C GLU A 659 -0.05 6.91 38.61
N VAL A 660 -0.07 5.98 37.65
CA VAL A 660 -0.28 4.56 37.93
C VAL A 660 0.93 3.94 38.60
N VAL A 661 2.15 4.18 38.10
CA VAL A 661 3.39 3.65 38.69
C VAL A 661 3.51 4.09 40.16
N ASN A 662 3.32 5.38 40.46
CA ASN A 662 3.42 5.89 41.83
C ASN A 662 2.30 5.34 42.74
N SER A 663 1.12 5.03 42.20
CA SER A 663 0.02 4.43 42.97
C SER A 663 0.19 2.93 43.24
N LYS A 664 0.85 2.21 42.33
CA LYS A 664 1.02 0.74 42.37
C LYS A 664 2.35 0.30 42.98
N LEU A 665 3.37 1.16 42.97
CA LEU A 665 4.64 0.86 43.62
C LEU A 665 4.35 0.54 45.10
N PRO A 666 4.76 -0.64 45.59
CA PRO A 666 4.43 -1.08 46.94
C PRO A 666 4.77 -0.01 47.97
N THR A 667 3.75 0.51 48.66
CA THR A 667 4.00 1.19 49.93
C THR A 667 4.47 0.14 50.93
N SER A 668 5.29 0.52 51.91
CA SER A 668 6.02 -0.40 52.79
C SER A 668 5.17 -1.43 53.56
N LYS A 669 3.83 -1.38 53.46
CA LYS A 669 2.87 -2.08 54.33
C LYS A 669 1.94 -3.11 53.65
N GLU A 670 1.86 -3.26 52.33
CA GLU A 670 0.86 -4.16 51.72
C GLU A 670 1.44 -5.23 50.76
N ASN A 671 0.86 -6.43 50.88
CA ASN A 671 0.98 -7.68 50.10
C ASN A 671 1.99 -8.78 50.49
N SER A 672 1.41 -9.98 50.62
CA SER A 672 1.94 -11.27 51.08
C SER A 672 2.85 -11.99 50.07
N GLU A 673 3.25 -11.34 48.98
CA GLU A 673 4.17 -11.87 47.95
C GLU A 673 5.65 -11.60 48.24
N ARG A 674 5.98 -10.95 49.38
CA ARG A 674 7.34 -10.67 49.88
C ARG A 674 8.23 -11.89 50.19
N THR A 675 7.77 -13.11 49.96
CA THR A 675 8.48 -14.33 50.38
C THR A 675 9.55 -14.82 49.41
N LYS A 676 9.68 -14.23 48.20
CA LYS A 676 10.76 -14.54 47.27
C LYS A 676 11.92 -13.51 47.38
N PRO A 677 13.14 -13.92 47.76
CA PRO A 677 14.28 -13.01 47.95
C PRO A 677 14.59 -12.07 46.77
N GLN A 678 14.47 -12.59 45.54
CA GLN A 678 14.78 -11.85 44.30
C GLN A 678 13.88 -10.61 44.07
N VAL A 679 12.60 -10.70 44.46
CA VAL A 679 11.64 -9.60 44.32
C VAL A 679 11.96 -8.47 45.30
N GLN A 680 12.36 -8.84 46.52
CA GLN A 680 12.73 -7.87 47.55
C GLN A 680 14.02 -7.12 47.20
N GLU A 681 15.00 -7.82 46.63
CA GLU A 681 16.26 -7.24 46.16
C GLU A 681 16.03 -6.24 45.01
N SER A 682 15.23 -6.62 44.02
CA SER A 682 14.88 -5.77 42.86
C SER A 682 14.11 -4.51 43.29
N PHE A 683 13.15 -4.66 44.22
CA PHE A 683 12.43 -3.51 44.78
C PHE A 683 13.37 -2.53 45.49
N GLN A 684 14.26 -3.05 46.34
CA GLN A 684 15.20 -2.22 47.09
C GLN A 684 16.21 -1.50 46.17
N ARG A 685 16.66 -2.19 45.11
CA ARG A 685 17.48 -1.60 44.06
C ARG A 685 16.75 -0.44 43.37
N ASN A 686 15.52 -0.65 42.92
CA ASN A 686 14.71 0.37 42.24
C ASN A 686 14.44 1.60 43.11
N GLN A 687 14.14 1.40 44.40
CA GLN A 687 13.99 2.51 45.35
C GLN A 687 15.29 3.31 45.54
N THR A 688 16.43 2.61 45.57
CA THR A 688 17.75 3.25 45.70
C THR A 688 18.06 4.10 44.48
N ILE A 689 17.85 3.55 43.27
CA ILE A 689 18.02 4.27 42.00
C ILE A 689 17.12 5.50 41.96
N LEU A 690 15.83 5.35 42.27
CA LEU A 690 14.88 6.46 42.25
C LEU A 690 15.28 7.58 43.21
N LYS A 691 15.81 7.24 44.39
CA LYS A 691 16.31 8.22 45.36
C LYS A 691 17.51 8.99 44.80
N SER A 692 18.48 8.29 44.20
CA SER A 692 19.65 8.90 43.56
C SER A 692 19.24 9.86 42.43
N LEU A 693 18.30 9.44 41.60
CA LEU A 693 17.77 10.23 40.48
C LEU A 693 17.00 11.47 40.95
N LYS A 694 16.18 11.35 42.01
CA LYS A 694 15.42 12.49 42.56
C LYS A 694 16.31 13.62 43.08
N ASN A 695 17.50 13.29 43.59
CA ASN A 695 18.46 14.30 44.04
C ASN A 695 19.00 15.19 42.90
N ILE A 696 18.89 14.75 41.64
CA ILE A 696 19.34 15.54 40.47
C ILE A 696 18.29 16.57 40.05
N ILE A 697 17.00 16.34 40.34
CA ILE A 697 15.89 17.16 39.83
C ILE A 697 16.10 18.67 40.09
N PRO A 698 16.52 19.12 41.29
CA PRO A 698 16.80 20.54 41.52
C PRO A 698 17.87 21.10 40.58
N ARG A 699 18.99 20.38 40.41
CA ARG A 699 20.08 20.77 39.49
C ARG A 699 19.61 20.83 38.03
N ALA A 700 18.74 19.90 37.62
CA ALA A 700 18.15 19.90 36.29
C ALA A 700 17.26 21.14 36.07
N ASN A 701 16.44 21.50 37.06
CA ASN A 701 15.57 22.68 36.99
C ASN A 701 16.37 23.99 36.95
N ASP A 702 17.41 24.12 37.77
CA ASP A 702 18.31 25.29 37.76
C ASP A 702 18.99 25.48 36.39
N LEU A 703 19.39 24.37 35.76
CA LEU A 703 20.01 24.38 34.44
C LEU A 703 19.03 24.81 33.34
N ILE A 704 17.78 24.33 33.40
CA ILE A 704 16.72 24.73 32.46
C ILE A 704 16.47 26.25 32.54
N GLN A 705 16.43 26.82 33.76
CA GLN A 705 16.32 28.25 33.99
C GLN A 705 17.49 29.02 33.35
N SER A 706 18.72 28.58 33.59
CA SER A 706 19.95 29.23 33.09
C SER A 706 20.02 29.28 31.56
N VAL A 707 19.58 28.22 30.88
CA VAL A 707 19.73 28.09 29.42
C VAL A 707 18.73 28.96 28.68
N ARG A 708 17.53 29.16 29.22
CA ARG A 708 16.55 30.07 28.63
C ARG A 708 17.01 31.53 28.70
N SER A 709 17.70 31.93 29.78
CA SER A 709 18.29 33.26 29.86
C SER A 709 19.27 33.53 28.72
N LYS A 710 20.03 32.51 28.29
CA LYS A 710 20.94 32.57 27.13
C LYS A 710 20.18 32.51 25.78
N LEU A 711 19.24 31.58 25.63
CA LEU A 711 18.47 31.43 24.39
C LEU A 711 17.58 32.65 24.08
N ALA A 712 17.02 33.32 25.10
CA ALA A 712 16.27 34.55 24.92
C ALA A 712 17.13 35.70 24.38
N LEU A 713 18.41 35.78 24.79
CA LEU A 713 19.36 36.79 24.30
C LEU A 713 19.79 36.54 22.85
N ASP A 714 20.02 35.28 22.46
CA ASP A 714 20.42 34.92 21.09
C ASP A 714 19.26 35.08 20.07
N ILE A 715 18.02 34.83 20.49
CA ILE A 715 16.82 35.01 19.65
C ILE A 715 16.54 36.51 19.40
N ASP A 716 16.70 37.36 20.41
CA ASP A 716 16.55 38.82 20.27
C ASP A 716 17.64 39.45 19.39
N ALA A 717 18.81 38.83 19.28
CA ALA A 717 19.88 39.26 18.38
C ALA A 717 19.61 38.85 16.92
N GLN A 718 19.01 37.67 16.68
CA GLN A 718 18.64 37.19 15.34
C GLN A 718 17.37 37.85 14.78
N ALA A 719 16.40 38.19 15.63
CA ALA A 719 15.15 38.85 15.23
C ALA A 719 15.35 40.29 14.69
N ARG A 720 16.48 40.94 14.98
CA ARG A 720 16.80 42.29 14.48
C ARG A 720 17.33 42.32 13.05
N GLY A 721 17.61 41.16 12.43
CA GLY A 721 18.29 41.08 11.12
C GLY A 721 17.49 40.50 9.96
N SER A 722 16.38 39.79 10.20
CA SER A 722 15.55 39.22 9.12
C SER A 722 14.13 38.91 9.62
N ASN A 723 13.15 38.89 8.72
CA ASN A 723 11.78 38.41 8.97
C ASN A 723 11.76 36.88 9.27
N SER A 724 12.46 36.44 10.31
CA SER A 724 12.52 35.05 10.75
C SER A 724 11.30 34.71 11.60
N ALA A 725 10.67 33.57 11.29
CA ALA A 725 9.56 33.00 12.03
C ALA A 725 9.79 32.99 13.55
N GLN A 726 8.79 33.40 14.34
CA GLN A 726 8.80 33.30 15.80
C GLN A 726 9.15 31.86 16.24
N PHE A 727 10.15 31.74 17.12
CA PHE A 727 10.53 30.48 17.75
C PHE A 727 9.38 29.96 18.63
N ASN A 728 8.87 28.75 18.34
CA ASN A 728 7.68 28.19 18.97
C ASN A 728 8.02 26.92 19.81
N GLY A 729 8.95 27.08 20.77
CA GLY A 729 9.41 26.01 21.66
C GLY A 729 8.48 25.72 22.87
N PRO A 730 8.76 24.66 23.67
CA PRO A 730 8.03 24.39 24.90
C PRO A 730 8.30 25.47 25.96
N SER A 731 7.33 25.71 26.84
CA SER A 731 7.55 26.59 27.98
C SER A 731 8.53 25.95 28.97
N GLU A 732 9.21 26.78 29.75
CA GLU A 732 10.13 26.31 30.80
C GLU A 732 9.45 25.37 31.79
N ILE A 733 8.21 25.71 32.19
CA ILE A 733 7.38 24.87 33.05
C ILE A 733 7.09 23.53 32.37
N GLN A 734 6.75 23.54 31.08
CA GLN A 734 6.48 22.31 30.32
C GLN A 734 7.72 21.42 30.21
N LEU A 735 8.89 22.02 29.96
CA LEU A 735 10.16 21.31 29.83
C LEU A 735 10.64 20.76 31.18
N ALA A 736 10.60 21.56 32.24
CA ALA A 736 10.92 21.14 33.61
C ALA A 736 10.00 20.01 34.07
N LYS A 737 8.69 20.12 33.81
CA LYS A 737 7.71 19.06 34.08
C LYS A 737 8.07 17.78 33.31
N CYS A 738 8.35 17.88 32.01
CA CYS A 738 8.74 16.75 31.16
C CYS A 738 10.00 16.03 31.69
N ILE A 739 11.06 16.79 31.98
CA ILE A 739 12.34 16.25 32.45
C ILE A 739 12.18 15.61 33.82
N THR A 740 11.55 16.31 34.78
CA THR A 740 11.29 15.80 36.13
C THR A 740 10.56 14.46 36.08
N LYS A 741 9.49 14.40 35.29
CA LYS A 741 8.68 13.18 35.11
C LYS A 741 9.46 12.06 34.45
N SER A 742 10.26 12.38 33.43
CA SER A 742 11.11 11.39 32.78
C SER A 742 12.13 10.80 33.76
N ILE A 743 12.78 11.64 34.58
CA ILE A 743 13.73 11.23 35.63
C ILE A 743 13.08 10.27 36.64
N GLU A 744 11.84 10.55 37.06
CA GLU A 744 11.11 9.68 37.98
C GLU A 744 10.83 8.28 37.39
N LEU A 745 10.75 8.15 36.07
CA LEU A 745 10.49 6.87 35.40
C LEU A 745 11.77 6.07 35.10
N LEU A 746 12.95 6.70 35.12
CA LEU A 746 14.22 6.11 34.71
C LEU A 746 14.65 4.86 35.49
N HIS A 747 14.15 4.68 36.71
CA HIS A 747 14.39 3.48 37.51
C HIS A 747 13.76 2.21 36.90
N LEU A 748 12.72 2.35 36.07
CA LEU A 748 12.04 1.23 35.39
C LEU A 748 12.34 1.16 33.90
N THR A 749 12.67 2.29 33.27
CA THR A 749 12.99 2.37 31.83
C THR A 749 14.16 3.34 31.63
N PRO A 750 15.36 2.85 31.26
CA PRO A 750 16.58 3.66 31.25
C PRO A 750 16.58 4.79 30.21
N THR A 751 15.66 4.77 29.22
CA THR A 751 15.47 5.86 28.26
C THR A 751 13.99 6.23 28.10
N VAL A 752 13.70 7.53 28.17
CA VAL A 752 12.38 8.12 27.91
C VAL A 752 12.50 9.13 26.78
N ILE A 753 11.70 8.95 25.72
CA ILE A 753 11.64 9.83 24.55
C ILE A 753 10.28 10.55 24.56
N THR A 754 10.22 11.74 25.15
CA THR A 754 8.98 12.49 25.25
C THR A 754 8.72 13.33 24.01
N LYS A 755 7.62 13.04 23.31
CA LYS A 755 7.17 13.77 22.12
C LYS A 755 6.38 15.01 22.54
N LEU A 756 6.82 16.19 22.11
CA LEU A 756 6.15 17.47 22.39
C LEU A 756 5.47 18.07 21.15
N GLY A 757 5.19 17.25 20.14
CA GLY A 757 4.57 17.67 18.89
C GLY A 757 5.44 18.69 18.15
N ARG A 758 4.88 19.87 17.82
CA ARG A 758 5.60 20.95 17.11
C ARG A 758 6.78 21.53 17.90
N LYS A 759 6.85 21.26 19.20
CA LYS A 759 7.91 21.73 20.09
C LYS A 759 9.14 20.82 20.09
N GLY A 760 9.10 19.70 19.34
CA GLY A 760 10.21 18.78 19.17
C GLY A 760 10.14 17.57 20.10
N VAL A 761 11.32 17.00 20.41
CA VAL A 761 11.45 15.76 21.19
C VAL A 761 12.47 15.96 22.30
N VAL A 762 12.13 15.53 23.51
CA VAL A 762 13.02 15.52 24.67
C VAL A 762 13.39 14.07 24.97
N ILE A 763 14.70 13.78 25.03
CA ILE A 763 15.23 12.48 25.40
C ILE A 763 15.90 12.61 26.76
N VAL A 764 15.48 11.80 27.71
CA VAL A 764 16.10 11.69 29.03
C VAL A 764 16.51 10.25 29.23
N ARG A 765 17.79 10.01 29.57
CA ARG A 765 18.30 8.65 29.78
C ARG A 765 19.32 8.56 30.90
N THR A 766 19.42 7.40 31.54
CA THR A 766 20.51 7.07 32.44
C THR A 766 21.78 6.78 31.65
N VAL A 767 22.93 7.09 32.24
CA VAL A 767 24.25 6.72 31.70
C VAL A 767 24.96 5.87 32.73
N GLN A 768 25.43 4.68 32.34
CA GLN A 768 26.19 3.79 33.20
C GLN A 768 27.71 3.92 32.96
N HIS A 769 28.54 3.43 33.89
CA HIS A 769 30.00 3.46 33.72
C HIS A 769 30.52 2.21 32.98
N PRO A 770 31.53 2.35 32.09
CA PRO A 770 32.67 1.43 32.18
C PRO A 770 32.50 -0.07 32.02
N ASN A 771 33.22 -0.88 32.76
CA ASN A 771 34.05 -0.75 33.96
C ASN A 771 33.47 -0.16 35.25
N PRO A 772 32.46 -0.80 35.86
CA PRO A 772 31.94 -0.42 37.18
C PRO A 772 33.00 -0.25 38.29
N ALA A 773 34.16 -0.91 38.18
CA ALA A 773 35.23 -0.82 39.17
C ALA A 773 36.00 0.51 39.14
N GLU A 774 35.96 1.23 38.02
CA GLU A 774 36.61 2.54 37.83
C GLU A 774 35.66 3.72 38.09
N ALA A 775 34.38 3.43 38.34
CA ALA A 775 33.35 4.43 38.49
C ALA A 775 33.52 5.22 39.80
N SER A 776 33.68 6.53 39.67
CA SER A 776 33.84 7.47 40.78
C SER A 776 33.22 8.82 40.45
N THR A 777 32.89 9.62 41.48
CA THR A 777 32.43 11.00 41.27
C THR A 777 33.39 11.78 40.36
N ARG A 778 34.70 11.55 40.47
CA ARG A 778 35.72 12.19 39.63
C ARG A 778 35.62 11.78 38.15
N SER A 779 35.40 10.50 37.87
CA SER A 779 35.18 10.02 36.49
C SER A 779 33.90 10.61 35.87
N CYS A 780 32.84 10.80 36.66
CA CYS A 780 31.60 11.43 36.20
C CYS A 780 31.81 12.89 35.77
N TYR A 781 32.60 13.66 36.53
CA TYR A 781 32.92 15.05 36.20
C TYR A 781 33.87 15.18 34.99
N SER A 782 34.79 14.22 34.80
CA SER A 782 35.62 14.16 33.60
C SER A 782 34.77 13.98 32.35
N LEU A 783 33.78 13.07 32.41
CA LEU A 783 32.82 12.85 31.33
C LEU A 783 31.95 14.10 31.07
N GLN A 784 31.52 14.81 32.12
CA GLN A 784 30.77 16.06 31.96
C GLN A 784 31.52 17.12 31.14
N GLN A 785 32.85 17.20 31.28
CA GLN A 785 33.67 18.16 30.51
C GLN A 785 33.81 17.78 29.03
N GLU A 786 33.83 16.49 28.70
CA GLU A 786 33.84 15.99 27.31
C GLU A 786 32.50 16.26 26.58
N ILE A 787 31.40 16.26 27.33
CA ILE A 787 30.03 16.43 26.86
C ILE A 787 29.68 17.91 26.62
N GLN A 788 30.28 18.86 27.35
CA GLN A 788 29.95 20.30 27.25
C GLN A 788 30.47 21.02 25.97
N VAL A 789 30.79 20.32 24.89
CA VAL A 789 31.45 20.91 23.70
C VAL A 789 30.45 21.41 22.64
N ARG A 790 30.04 22.68 22.81
CA ARG A 790 29.42 23.64 21.86
C ARG A 790 28.09 23.25 21.17
N PRO A 791 27.03 24.09 21.28
CA PRO A 791 25.81 23.90 20.49
C PRO A 791 26.10 24.05 19.00
N LYS A 792 25.66 23.08 18.18
CA LYS A 792 25.72 23.13 16.71
C LYS A 792 24.36 22.75 16.12
N GLY A 793 23.81 23.61 15.27
CA GLY A 793 22.60 23.33 14.48
C GLY A 793 21.28 23.48 15.26
N ASN A 794 20.37 22.50 15.14
CA ASN A 794 18.99 22.54 15.66
C ASN A 794 18.82 22.00 17.10
N VAL A 795 19.93 21.70 17.80
CA VAL A 795 19.89 21.26 19.21
C VAL A 795 19.77 22.47 20.11
N VAL A 796 18.79 22.42 21.00
CA VAL A 796 18.49 23.54 21.90
C VAL A 796 18.99 23.26 23.31
N LEU A 797 18.98 22.00 23.76
CA LEU A 797 19.55 21.58 25.05
C LEU A 797 20.31 20.27 24.90
N ASP A 798 21.48 20.20 25.49
CA ASP A 798 22.31 18.99 25.56
C ASP A 798 23.12 19.03 26.86
N PHE A 799 22.72 18.21 27.84
CA PHE A 799 23.31 18.22 29.17
C PHE A 799 23.55 16.83 29.72
N PHE A 800 24.72 16.69 30.34
CA PHE A 800 25.00 15.60 31.25
C PHE A 800 25.01 16.10 32.69
N LEU A 801 24.24 15.44 33.55
CA LEU A 801 24.14 15.72 34.98
C LEU A 801 24.65 14.50 35.78
N PRO A 802 25.80 14.61 36.46
CA PRO A 802 26.34 13.49 37.24
C PRO A 802 25.47 13.21 38.48
N ILE A 803 25.38 11.93 38.86
CA ILE A 803 24.74 11.49 40.11
C ILE A 803 25.75 11.56 41.25
N GLU A 804 25.35 12.18 42.37
CA GLU A 804 26.18 12.34 43.55
C GLU A 804 25.42 11.99 44.84
N PRO A 805 26.02 11.14 45.72
CA PRO A 805 27.22 10.33 45.49
C PRO A 805 26.96 9.20 44.47
N TYR A 806 28.01 8.77 43.76
CA TYR A 806 27.92 7.58 42.89
C TYR A 806 27.57 6.33 43.72
N ASN A 807 26.64 5.52 43.23
CA ASN A 807 26.25 4.26 43.83
C ASN A 807 26.77 3.08 43.00
N PRO A 808 27.75 2.31 43.51
CA PRO A 808 28.34 1.19 42.76
C PRO A 808 27.34 0.06 42.49
N VAL A 809 26.23 -0.01 43.23
CA VAL A 809 25.20 -1.03 43.07
C VAL A 809 24.39 -0.81 41.78
N ASP A 810 24.05 0.44 41.44
CA ASP A 810 23.24 0.73 40.26
C ASP A 810 24.05 1.04 39.00
N ARG A 811 25.36 1.32 39.15
CA ARG A 811 26.31 1.60 38.06
C ARG A 811 25.99 2.87 37.26
N ILE A 812 25.02 3.69 37.69
CA ILE A 812 24.60 4.90 36.99
C ILE A 812 25.49 6.06 37.42
N ILE A 813 26.16 6.69 36.45
CA ILE A 813 27.07 7.82 36.67
C ILE A 813 26.40 9.18 36.51
N GLY A 814 25.27 9.23 35.80
CA GLY A 814 24.55 10.45 35.53
C GLY A 814 23.32 10.26 34.65
N ILE A 815 22.65 11.36 34.37
CA ILE A 815 21.57 11.44 33.40
C ILE A 815 21.97 12.34 32.23
N HIS A 816 21.55 11.94 31.04
CA HIS A 816 21.69 12.72 29.82
C HIS A 816 20.34 13.28 29.41
N ILE A 817 20.26 14.60 29.22
CA ILE A 817 19.06 15.34 28.84
C ILE A 817 19.33 16.02 27.52
N PHE A 818 18.53 15.70 26.52
CA PHE A 818 18.66 16.19 25.16
C PHE A 818 17.32 16.73 24.65
N TRP A 819 17.30 17.93 24.09
CA TRP A 819 16.13 18.49 23.39
C TRP A 819 16.50 18.97 21.99
N ALA A 820 15.84 18.37 20.99
CA ALA A 820 15.87 18.81 19.60
C ALA A 820 14.56 19.51 19.23
N HIS A 821 14.67 20.70 18.63
CA HIS A 821 13.52 21.40 18.06
C HIS A 821 12.95 20.60 16.86
N ALA A 822 11.65 20.75 16.58
CA ALA A 822 11.06 20.17 15.37
C ALA A 822 11.63 20.85 14.10
N VAL A 823 11.90 20.09 13.03
CA VAL A 823 12.29 20.69 11.75
C VAL A 823 11.11 21.43 11.12
N ASN A 824 11.26 22.75 10.93
CA ASN A 824 10.26 23.60 10.27
C ASN A 824 10.26 23.38 8.74
N VAL A 825 9.53 22.36 8.26
CA VAL A 825 9.32 22.13 6.81
C VAL A 825 7.84 21.90 6.44
N LEU A 826 6.94 21.73 7.42
CA LEU A 826 5.51 21.53 7.17
C LEU A 826 4.71 22.74 7.66
N GLU A 827 3.92 23.36 6.77
CA GLU A 827 2.97 24.40 7.17
C GLU A 827 1.92 23.83 8.13
N PRO A 828 1.35 24.63 9.07
CA PRO A 828 0.36 24.18 10.04
C PRO A 828 -0.84 23.41 9.46
N ARG A 829 -1.18 23.68 8.18
CA ARG A 829 -2.28 23.06 7.44
C ARG A 829 -1.95 21.69 6.83
N ALA A 830 -0.67 21.30 6.87
CA ALA A 830 -0.15 20.05 6.32
C ALA A 830 -0.21 18.88 7.30
N VAL A 831 -0.45 19.11 8.60
CA VAL A 831 -0.46 18.02 9.59
C VAL A 831 -1.84 17.37 9.59
N VAL A 832 -1.97 16.22 8.94
CA VAL A 832 -3.24 15.47 8.85
C VAL A 832 -3.49 14.60 10.10
N SER A 833 -2.44 14.31 10.87
CA SER A 833 -2.50 13.63 12.17
C SER A 833 -1.23 13.96 12.95
N SER A 834 -1.38 14.46 14.19
CA SER A 834 -0.25 14.71 15.11
C SER A 834 0.38 13.41 15.62
N ASN A 835 -0.32 12.27 15.53
CA ASN A 835 0.12 10.98 16.06
C ASN A 835 1.11 10.26 15.13
N GLY A 836 0.97 10.42 13.81
CA GLY A 836 1.81 9.73 12.81
C GLY A 836 3.23 10.28 12.64
N ALA A 837 3.57 11.42 13.26
CA ALA A 837 4.94 11.96 13.21
C ALA A 837 5.83 11.35 14.32
N GLY A 838 5.22 10.94 15.44
CA GLY A 838 5.94 10.47 16.62
C GLY A 838 6.41 9.03 16.53
N ASP A 839 5.55 8.15 16.06
CA ASP A 839 5.84 6.74 15.76
C ASP A 839 6.83 6.59 14.59
N THR A 840 6.69 7.43 13.57
CA THR A 840 7.64 7.53 12.46
C THR A 840 9.02 8.03 12.93
N PHE A 841 9.06 9.01 13.85
CA PHE A 841 10.31 9.41 14.51
C PHE A 841 10.96 8.23 15.25
N LEU A 842 10.17 7.46 16.02
CA LEU A 842 10.67 6.30 16.73
C LEU A 842 11.28 5.26 15.78
N GLY A 843 10.61 4.95 14.67
CA GLY A 843 11.14 4.05 13.64
C GLY A 843 12.50 4.51 13.09
N ALA A 844 12.66 5.80 12.81
CA ALA A 844 13.93 6.33 12.33
C ALA A 844 15.02 6.41 13.41
N PHE A 845 14.63 6.63 14.67
CA PHE A 845 15.53 6.52 15.81
C PHE A 845 16.09 5.10 15.92
N LEU A 846 15.22 4.08 15.87
CA LEU A 846 15.62 2.66 15.93
C LEU A 846 16.49 2.24 14.74
N HIS A 847 16.18 2.69 13.53
CA HIS A 847 17.01 2.46 12.34
C HIS A 847 18.46 2.91 12.55
N SER A 848 18.62 4.09 13.15
CA SER A 848 19.92 4.68 13.35
C SER A 848 20.71 4.03 14.49
N LEU A 849 20.02 3.40 15.46
CA LEU A 849 20.69 2.56 16.47
C LEU A 849 21.32 1.30 15.84
N LEU A 850 20.71 0.73 14.80
CA LEU A 850 21.21 -0.49 14.15
C LEU A 850 22.38 -0.27 13.20
N ASN A 851 22.45 0.88 12.54
CA ASN A 851 23.39 1.14 11.44
C ASN A 851 24.71 1.79 11.89
N LYS A 852 25.01 1.79 13.19
CA LYS A 852 26.34 2.15 13.68
C LYS A 852 27.30 0.98 13.44
N GLU A 853 28.42 1.26 12.77
CA GLU A 853 29.55 0.33 12.69
C GLU A 853 29.98 -0.02 14.13
N ALA A 854 29.80 -1.29 14.51
CA ALA A 854 30.26 -1.93 15.74
C ALA A 854 29.75 -1.35 17.08
N GLN A 855 28.67 -1.92 17.63
CA GLN A 855 28.50 -2.30 19.05
C GLN A 855 27.15 -3.03 19.22
N ALA A 856 27.05 -3.95 20.18
CA ALA A 856 25.81 -4.71 20.41
C ALA A 856 24.73 -3.77 20.98
N PRO A 857 23.41 -4.02 20.77
CA PRO A 857 22.34 -3.19 21.34
C PRO A 857 22.42 -3.02 22.86
N GLY A 858 23.03 -3.99 23.56
CA GLY A 858 23.30 -3.92 24.99
C GLY A 858 24.25 -2.80 25.40
N ASP A 859 25.15 -2.36 24.52
CA ASP A 859 26.12 -1.29 24.80
C ASP A 859 25.47 0.11 24.82
N ILE A 860 24.27 0.24 24.25
CA ILE A 860 23.47 1.48 24.27
C ILE A 860 22.79 1.68 25.62
N ILE A 861 22.53 0.58 26.34
CA ILE A 861 21.94 0.56 27.68
C ILE A 861 23.04 0.46 28.76
N ALA A 862 24.18 -0.16 28.44
CA ALA A 862 25.30 -0.37 29.34
C ALA A 862 26.65 -0.14 28.63
N SER A 863 27.01 1.15 28.45
CA SER A 863 28.35 1.80 28.46
C SER A 863 29.61 0.99 28.05
N PRO A 864 30.64 1.53 27.32
CA PRO A 864 31.03 2.96 27.27
C PRO A 864 31.59 3.50 25.95
N TRP A 865 31.67 4.83 25.84
CA TRP A 865 32.28 5.61 24.75
C TRP A 865 31.49 5.81 23.46
N THR A 866 30.23 5.41 23.38
CA THR A 866 29.31 6.04 22.42
C THR A 866 28.43 7.04 23.14
N TYR A 867 29.07 8.13 23.58
CA TYR A 867 28.48 9.42 23.29
C TYR A 867 28.06 9.33 21.82
N LEU A 868 26.75 9.35 21.53
CA LEU A 868 26.36 9.86 20.22
C LEU A 868 26.95 11.27 20.30
N GLN A 869 28.08 11.53 19.60
CA GLN A 869 28.64 12.88 19.57
C GLN A 869 27.48 13.85 19.40
N ASP A 870 27.47 15.02 20.04
CA ASP A 870 26.30 15.94 20.05
C ASP A 870 25.68 16.10 18.65
N GLU A 871 26.54 16.15 17.63
CA GLU A 871 26.19 16.15 16.21
C GLU A 871 25.36 14.93 15.76
N GLN A 872 25.61 13.74 16.29
CA GLN A 872 24.92 12.49 15.98
C GLN A 872 23.53 12.36 16.58
N VAL A 873 23.25 12.69 17.87
CA VAL A 873 21.84 12.65 18.39
C VAL A 873 21.01 13.73 17.73
N ALA A 874 21.58 14.93 17.59
CA ALA A 874 21.04 16.05 16.83
C ALA A 874 20.65 15.64 15.42
N MET A 875 21.61 15.08 14.70
CA MET A 875 21.45 14.64 13.33
C MET A 875 20.54 13.41 13.26
N LEU A 876 20.51 12.53 14.27
CA LEU A 876 19.57 11.40 14.35
C LEU A 876 18.16 11.92 14.47
N ALA A 877 17.91 12.82 15.41
CA ALA A 877 16.60 13.38 15.67
C ALA A 877 16.15 14.24 14.49
N HIS A 878 17.06 15.02 13.91
CA HIS A 878 16.82 15.83 12.72
C HIS A 878 16.58 14.97 11.47
N LYS A 879 17.40 13.94 11.21
CA LYS A 879 17.20 12.97 10.11
C LYS A 879 15.94 12.15 10.33
N ALA A 880 15.62 11.76 11.56
CA ALA A 880 14.39 11.05 11.91
C ALA A 880 13.16 11.92 11.66
N GLN A 881 13.20 13.19 12.05
CA GLN A 881 12.14 14.15 11.74
C GLN A 881 12.04 14.41 10.23
N LEU A 882 13.16 14.55 9.50
CA LEU A 882 13.16 14.72 8.05
C LEU A 882 12.66 13.47 7.30
N ALA A 883 13.09 12.28 7.71
CA ALA A 883 12.64 11.00 7.18
C ALA A 883 11.16 10.80 7.48
N ALA A 884 10.68 11.21 8.65
CA ALA A 884 9.27 11.17 8.98
C ALA A 884 8.45 12.09 8.07
N ILE A 885 8.95 13.30 7.81
CA ILE A 885 8.35 14.23 6.85
C ILE A 885 8.36 13.67 5.42
N GLN A 886 9.45 13.03 4.99
CA GLN A 886 9.54 12.40 3.66
C GLN A 886 8.59 11.21 3.54
N THR A 887 8.49 10.37 4.56
CA THR A 887 7.55 9.24 4.66
C THR A 887 6.11 9.74 4.56
N LEU A 888 5.75 10.78 5.32
CA LEU A 888 4.43 11.42 5.27
C LEU A 888 4.14 12.08 3.90
N LYS A 889 5.14 12.70 3.25
CA LYS A 889 5.01 13.28 1.90
C LYS A 889 4.88 12.23 0.79
N SER A 890 5.37 11.01 1.02
CA SER A 890 5.28 9.89 0.09
C SER A 890 3.95 9.12 0.17
N HIS A 891 3.13 9.38 1.19
CA HIS A 891 1.76 8.88 1.28
C HIS A 891 0.85 9.65 0.31
N GLU A 892 0.26 8.96 -0.66
CA GLU A 892 -0.53 9.53 -1.77
C GLU A 892 -1.77 10.34 -1.32
N SER A 893 -2.19 10.22 -0.06
CA SER A 893 -3.34 10.92 0.53
C SER A 893 -2.99 12.27 1.20
N HIS A 894 -1.74 12.72 1.17
CA HIS A 894 -1.32 13.94 1.88
C HIS A 894 -1.70 15.23 1.11
N PRO A 895 -2.46 16.18 1.71
CA PRO A 895 -2.98 17.38 1.04
C PRO A 895 -1.92 18.41 0.60
N VAL A 896 -0.63 18.15 0.86
CA VAL A 896 0.49 19.05 0.53
C VAL A 896 0.86 19.01 -0.96
N ARG A 897 0.39 18.02 -1.73
CA ARG A 897 0.74 17.96 -3.16
C ARG A 897 0.06 19.05 -4.01
N ASN A 898 -0.91 19.79 -3.46
CA ASN A 898 -1.74 20.72 -4.23
C ASN A 898 -1.23 22.17 -4.31
N LYS A 899 0.07 22.46 -4.13
CA LYS A 899 0.61 23.83 -4.23
C LYS A 899 1.96 23.99 -4.93
N ASN A 900 2.24 23.25 -6.01
CA ASN A 900 3.56 23.33 -6.68
C ASN A 900 3.59 24.13 -7.99
N ALA A 901 2.95 25.31 -8.00
CA ALA A 901 3.24 26.34 -9.01
C ALA A 901 4.26 27.39 -8.50
N GLN A 902 4.31 27.65 -7.18
CA GLN A 902 5.22 28.66 -6.60
C GLN A 902 6.60 28.11 -6.21
N GLU A 903 6.72 26.82 -5.89
CA GLU A 903 7.99 26.20 -5.45
C GLU A 903 9.02 26.09 -6.58
N SER A 904 8.57 25.86 -7.82
CA SER A 904 9.43 25.86 -9.02
C SER A 904 10.03 27.24 -9.33
N GLN A 905 9.33 28.30 -8.97
CA GLN A 905 9.78 29.67 -9.16
C GLN A 905 10.82 30.06 -8.10
N LYS A 906 10.65 29.59 -6.86
CA LYS A 906 11.60 29.76 -5.75
C LYS A 906 12.90 28.99 -5.99
N ARG A 907 12.82 27.75 -6.49
CA ARG A 907 14.00 26.95 -6.90
C ARG A 907 14.82 27.59 -8.02
N ARG A 908 14.15 28.16 -9.03
CA ARG A 908 14.84 28.92 -10.11
C ARG A 908 15.48 30.22 -9.61
N GLN A 909 14.93 30.82 -8.56
CA GLN A 909 15.51 32.00 -7.92
C GLN A 909 16.73 31.63 -7.07
N GLU A 910 16.65 30.54 -6.30
CA GLU A 910 17.76 29.98 -5.53
C GLU A 910 18.91 29.49 -6.44
N GLU A 911 18.61 28.82 -7.56
CA GLU A 911 19.62 28.41 -8.55
C GLU A 911 20.32 29.61 -9.20
N LYS A 912 19.61 30.72 -9.44
CA LYS A 912 20.20 31.98 -9.92
C LYS A 912 21.08 32.67 -8.88
N ILE A 913 20.72 32.55 -7.59
CA ILE A 913 21.54 33.07 -6.48
C ILE A 913 22.81 32.24 -6.33
N TRP A 914 22.70 30.90 -6.40
CA TRP A 914 23.85 30.00 -6.38
C TRP A 914 24.77 30.14 -7.59
N ALA A 915 24.23 30.42 -8.77
CA ALA A 915 25.02 30.72 -9.98
C ALA A 915 25.80 32.04 -9.87
N LYS A 916 25.27 33.04 -9.15
CA LYS A 916 25.99 34.30 -8.87
C LYS A 916 27.12 34.14 -7.85
N ILE A 917 26.97 33.23 -6.89
CA ILE A 917 27.98 33.00 -5.83
C ILE A 917 29.18 32.19 -6.35
N LYS A 918 29.00 31.34 -7.38
CA LYS A 918 30.10 30.60 -8.03
C LYS A 918 31.07 31.46 -8.85
N GLY A 919 30.74 32.72 -9.13
CA GLY A 919 31.60 33.63 -9.91
C GLY A 919 32.62 34.42 -9.08
N THR A 920 32.61 34.28 -7.74
CA THR A 920 33.40 35.13 -6.84
C THR A 920 34.26 34.33 -5.83
N PHE A 921 34.44 33.03 -6.06
CA PHE A 921 35.38 32.18 -5.31
C PHE A 921 36.35 31.48 -6.25
#